data_AF-A0A3P6SGE3-F1
#
_entry.id   AF-A0A3P6SGE3-F1
#
_cell.length_a   1.000
_cell.length_b   1.000
_cell.length_c   1.000
_cell.angle_alpha   90.00
_cell.angle_beta   90.00
_cell.angle_gamma   90.00
#
_symmetry.space_group_name_H-M   'P 1'
#
loop_
_entity.id
_entity.type
_entity.pdbx_description
1 polymer ?
#
loop_
_entity_poly.entity_id
_entity_poly.type
_entity_poly.pdbx_seq_one_letter_code
_entity_poly.pdbx_strand_id
1 'polypeptide(L)'
;MTSLEKQLNNLRTAASGLLEVERPHVSLLFDHKDAGSLYVENALQIGRAGLTELRKVDPKIAINEEDLFDDAATNMQRVLLTKEENALLNEKLERLIIQLSAYLHHLSAKQILEWLIFQFHVQTFNAETLFIALLPYHSSNIFGRLLSILDLKGLEYEWVKGYANLETSIPMTKLVVICASRNHSLLTLIYNHIERVTELFSAKFVEAKLPHLFTFFASISVHILAKTDVTDALVSKMLPFLARGLTSDLVCLRLACLAVISQLCINVKLIANKLVPLIKLILLKMDDHTMKESIDTLVVVYQRQELCGFPLKLKIALKVARKDDYLHISKYIKSLFSVTDMRQFIKAFVHTFIPLLSKCDNQEKLIELCNFCINCLDLAVLNDGVPETILSLVLELLSEINDAEKIPNIFYKHIRALIFRFPNAFETIGSEWKIRDEGVYSMLLKACKFKQHEIETFEVVTLKKKKRRRRYSSTKSSAGEGENQPSFDISIPALKRKRSEEIKQDQLNSVREPFKITFKGDPLEKLIDTIKAEDWSLAEEGLKELTKPSYLKNRVASEFESFFSKMVAIALAEGARLKMAIKNALSQLPLDADFALSLLKPHTESNNARRNRGICHWSCFENEDVEKFEIRRLFVLELLLVNRTLQASSRLFHQLYEILKE
;
A
#
# COMPACT_ATOMS: atom_id res chain seq x y z
N MET A 1 43.49 -35.13 -16.94
CA MET A 1 42.85 -36.27 -16.25
C MET A 1 42.55 -37.37 -17.25
N THR A 2 43.04 -38.58 -16.99
CA THR A 2 42.79 -39.78 -17.79
C THR A 2 41.39 -40.35 -17.52
N SER A 3 40.87 -41.20 -18.41
CA SER A 3 39.55 -41.85 -18.22
C SER A 3 39.50 -42.69 -16.94
N LEU A 4 40.62 -43.33 -16.59
CA LEU A 4 40.76 -44.14 -15.38
C LEU A 4 40.71 -43.28 -14.10
N GLU A 5 41.39 -42.14 -14.09
CA GLU A 5 41.33 -41.19 -12.96
C GLU A 5 39.91 -40.69 -12.71
N LYS A 6 39.13 -40.40 -13.77
CA LYS A 6 37.72 -40.02 -13.62
C LYS A 6 36.88 -41.15 -13.04
N GLN A 7 37.11 -42.39 -13.48
CA GLN A 7 36.39 -43.56 -12.97
C GLN A 7 36.73 -43.84 -11.49
N LEU A 8 38.00 -43.74 -11.11
CA LEU A 8 38.44 -43.90 -9.72
C LEU A 8 37.89 -42.79 -8.81
N ASN A 9 37.89 -41.54 -9.27
CA ASN A 9 37.29 -40.44 -8.52
C ASN A 9 35.77 -40.63 -8.31
N ASN A 10 35.05 -41.15 -9.31
CA ASN A 10 33.62 -41.42 -9.17
C ASN A 10 33.31 -42.56 -8.18
N LEU A 11 34.23 -43.51 -7.99
CA LEU A 11 34.08 -44.62 -7.03
C LEU A 11 34.54 -44.24 -5.60
N ARG A 12 35.17 -43.07 -5.41
CA ARG A 12 35.70 -42.63 -4.12
C ARG A 12 34.56 -42.24 -3.16
N THR A 13 34.28 -43.13 -2.20
CA THR A 13 33.34 -42.84 -1.11
C THR A 13 34.00 -42.01 0.01
N ALA A 14 33.20 -41.38 0.86
CA ALA A 14 33.70 -40.66 2.04
C ALA A 14 34.52 -41.59 2.96
N ALA A 15 34.05 -42.83 3.14
CA ALA A 15 34.76 -43.86 3.89
C ALA A 15 36.09 -44.27 3.22
N SER A 16 36.12 -44.43 1.90
CA SER A 16 37.34 -44.76 1.16
C SER A 16 38.39 -43.64 1.20
N GLY A 17 37.97 -42.38 1.10
CA GLY A 17 38.84 -41.23 1.30
C GLY A 17 39.40 -41.18 2.74
N LEU A 18 38.63 -41.67 3.70
CA LEU A 18 39.05 -41.84 5.08
C LEU A 18 39.89 -43.12 5.36
N LEU A 19 40.41 -43.81 4.33
CA LEU A 19 41.42 -44.87 4.50
C LEU A 19 42.79 -44.61 3.83
N GLU A 20 42.98 -43.47 3.15
CA GLU A 20 44.26 -43.02 2.56
C GLU A 20 45.38 -42.74 3.58
N VAL A 21 46.62 -43.01 3.18
CA VAL A 21 47.85 -43.11 4.00
C VAL A 21 48.41 -41.74 4.46
N GLU A 22 48.33 -40.71 3.63
CA GLU A 22 48.73 -39.34 4.01
C GLU A 22 47.49 -38.45 4.05
N ARG A 23 47.20 -37.88 5.22
CA ARG A 23 46.05 -36.98 5.39
C ARG A 23 46.51 -35.66 5.96
N PRO A 24 46.23 -34.56 5.27
CA PRO A 24 46.25 -33.27 5.92
C PRO A 24 45.05 -33.18 6.87
N HIS A 25 45.30 -32.86 8.14
CA HIS A 25 44.22 -32.56 9.06
C HIS A 25 43.56 -31.25 8.62
N VAL A 26 42.27 -31.32 8.33
CA VAL A 26 41.51 -30.19 7.79
C VAL A 26 40.87 -29.44 8.94
N SER A 27 41.09 -28.13 8.99
CA SER A 27 40.64 -27.27 10.09
C SER A 27 40.01 -25.99 9.59
N LEU A 28 38.92 -25.56 10.23
CA LEU A 28 38.31 -24.26 9.99
C LEU A 28 39.10 -23.15 10.69
N LEU A 29 39.64 -23.42 11.87
CA LEU A 29 40.29 -22.43 12.74
C LEU A 29 41.82 -22.34 12.57
N PHE A 30 42.47 -23.45 12.21
CA PHE A 30 43.92 -23.57 12.20
C PHE A 30 44.46 -23.73 10.79
N ASP A 31 45.67 -23.21 10.57
CA ASP A 31 46.42 -23.48 9.36
C ASP A 31 46.84 -24.95 9.30
N HIS A 32 47.12 -25.44 8.10
CA HIS A 32 47.42 -26.86 7.86
C HIS A 32 48.55 -27.42 8.75
N LYS A 33 49.55 -26.60 9.09
CA LYS A 33 50.66 -27.02 9.98
C LYS A 33 50.17 -27.25 11.40
N ASP A 34 49.43 -26.30 11.94
CA ASP A 34 48.94 -26.32 13.32
C ASP A 34 47.83 -27.36 13.48
N ALA A 35 46.95 -27.47 12.48
CA ALA A 35 45.91 -28.49 12.39
C ALA A 35 46.49 -29.92 12.49
N GLY A 36 47.61 -30.19 11.81
CA GLY A 36 48.27 -31.50 11.85
C GLY A 36 48.84 -31.87 13.23
N SER A 37 49.02 -30.90 14.12
CA SER A 37 49.50 -31.11 15.49
C SER A 37 48.37 -31.21 16.53
N LEU A 38 47.12 -31.05 16.11
CA LEU A 38 45.97 -31.02 17.01
C LEU A 38 45.57 -32.44 17.42
N TYR A 39 45.63 -32.72 18.72
CA TYR A 39 45.16 -33.98 19.30
C TYR A 39 43.64 -33.95 19.56
N VAL A 40 43.02 -35.13 19.55
CA VAL A 40 41.57 -35.31 19.74
C VAL A 40 41.08 -34.65 21.04
N GLU A 41 41.84 -34.81 22.14
CA GLU A 41 41.51 -34.25 23.46
C GLU A 41 41.50 -32.72 23.44
N ASN A 42 42.47 -32.10 22.75
CA ASN A 42 42.55 -30.66 22.58
C ASN A 42 41.38 -30.14 21.73
N ALA A 43 41.05 -30.84 20.64
CA ALA A 43 39.90 -30.52 19.81
C ALA A 43 38.58 -30.59 20.59
N LEU A 44 38.41 -31.61 21.44
CA LEU A 44 37.26 -31.73 22.32
C LEU A 44 37.19 -30.57 23.33
N GLN A 45 38.34 -30.20 23.92
CA GLN A 45 38.41 -29.07 24.85
C GLN A 45 38.01 -27.75 24.17
N ILE A 46 38.46 -27.53 22.92
CA ILE A 46 38.05 -26.39 22.10
C ILE A 46 36.53 -26.40 21.86
N GLY A 47 35.97 -27.54 21.47
CA GLY A 47 34.53 -27.70 21.25
C GLY A 47 33.70 -27.41 22.51
N ARG A 48 34.11 -27.96 23.67
CA ARG A 48 33.45 -27.74 24.97
C ARG A 48 33.56 -26.30 25.45
N ALA A 49 34.71 -25.66 25.27
CA ALA A 49 34.89 -24.25 25.58
C ALA A 49 33.95 -23.39 24.72
N GLY A 50 33.90 -23.66 23.41
CA GLY A 50 32.99 -23.02 22.47
C GLY A 50 31.52 -23.20 22.89
N LEU A 51 31.11 -24.43 23.23
CA LEU A 51 29.76 -24.72 23.68
C LEU A 51 29.41 -23.99 24.98
N THR A 52 30.32 -23.96 25.94
CA THR A 52 30.13 -23.28 27.23
C THR A 52 29.96 -21.77 27.04
N GLU A 53 30.80 -21.14 26.22
CA GLU A 53 30.68 -19.71 25.92
C GLU A 53 29.43 -19.40 25.11
N LEU A 54 29.06 -20.24 24.13
CA LEU A 54 27.87 -20.01 23.33
C LEU A 54 26.59 -20.18 24.14
N ARG A 55 26.58 -21.08 25.14
CA ARG A 55 25.47 -21.25 26.10
C ARG A 55 25.24 -20.03 26.99
N LYS A 56 26.24 -19.17 27.19
CA LYS A 56 26.04 -17.89 27.86
C LYS A 56 25.18 -16.93 27.03
N VAL A 57 25.20 -17.08 25.70
CA VAL A 57 24.41 -16.28 24.74
C VAL A 57 23.07 -16.95 24.45
N ASP A 58 23.07 -18.26 24.20
CA ASP A 58 21.87 -19.05 23.98
C ASP A 58 21.90 -20.34 24.81
N PRO A 59 21.28 -20.34 26.00
CA PRO A 59 21.28 -21.49 26.90
C PRO A 59 20.66 -22.76 26.29
N LYS A 60 19.90 -22.62 25.20
CA LYS A 60 19.19 -23.75 24.56
C LYS A 60 19.97 -24.43 23.44
N ILE A 61 21.18 -23.98 23.15
CA ILE A 61 21.99 -24.56 22.08
C ILE A 61 22.51 -25.96 22.45
N ALA A 62 22.40 -26.88 21.49
CA ALA A 62 22.87 -28.26 21.60
C ALA A 62 22.34 -29.05 22.81
N ILE A 63 21.14 -28.76 23.34
CA ILE A 63 20.57 -29.51 24.47
C ILE A 63 20.34 -30.98 24.10
N ASN A 64 19.93 -31.26 22.87
CA ASN A 64 19.61 -32.63 22.43
C ASN A 64 20.83 -33.36 21.84
N GLU A 65 21.95 -32.66 21.75
CA GLU A 65 23.18 -33.07 21.09
C GLU A 65 24.39 -33.01 22.04
N GLU A 66 24.15 -33.01 23.35
CA GLU A 66 25.20 -32.98 24.38
C GLU A 66 26.15 -34.18 24.28
N ASP A 67 25.62 -35.34 23.87
CA ASP A 67 26.39 -36.57 23.70
C ASP A 67 27.51 -36.46 22.65
N LEU A 68 27.39 -35.51 21.72
CA LEU A 68 28.46 -35.21 20.76
C LEU A 68 29.71 -34.59 21.41
N PHE A 69 29.62 -34.13 22.66
CA PHE A 69 30.69 -33.48 23.41
C PHE A 69 31.13 -34.28 24.65
N ASP A 70 30.66 -35.52 24.81
CA ASP A 70 31.09 -36.40 25.90
C ASP A 70 32.48 -36.99 25.64
N ASP A 71 33.17 -37.43 26.70
CA ASP A 71 34.49 -38.06 26.56
C ASP A 71 34.40 -39.35 25.72
N ALA A 72 33.24 -40.02 25.70
CA ALA A 72 32.99 -41.18 24.85
C ALA A 72 33.05 -40.86 23.35
N ALA A 73 32.77 -39.61 22.96
CA ALA A 73 32.77 -39.19 21.56
C ALA A 73 34.17 -39.25 20.93
N THR A 74 35.26 -39.11 21.70
CA THR A 74 36.65 -39.16 21.20
C THR A 74 37.01 -40.53 20.62
N ASN A 75 36.42 -41.60 21.17
CA ASN A 75 36.67 -42.98 20.75
C ASN A 75 35.82 -43.41 19.54
N MET A 76 34.86 -42.57 19.13
CA MET A 76 33.96 -42.89 18.02
C MET A 76 34.69 -42.75 16.68
N GLN A 77 34.76 -43.84 15.91
CA GLN A 77 35.23 -43.82 14.53
C GLN A 77 34.06 -43.92 13.56
N ARG A 78 33.70 -42.79 12.95
CA ARG A 78 32.51 -42.68 12.08
C ARG A 78 32.50 -43.67 10.90
N VAL A 79 33.67 -44.03 10.38
CA VAL A 79 33.83 -45.00 9.27
C VAL A 79 33.42 -46.42 9.67
N LEU A 80 33.50 -46.76 10.96
CA LEU A 80 33.13 -48.07 11.48
C LEU A 80 31.63 -48.20 11.81
N LEU A 81 30.90 -47.08 11.80
CA LEU A 81 29.47 -47.08 12.07
C LEU A 81 28.69 -47.74 10.93
N THR A 82 27.64 -48.48 11.30
CA THR A 82 26.68 -49.00 10.35
C THR A 82 25.95 -47.87 9.62
N LYS A 83 25.28 -48.19 8.51
CA LYS A 83 24.53 -47.20 7.72
C LYS A 83 23.41 -46.52 8.54
N GLU A 84 22.76 -47.28 9.41
CA GLU A 84 21.66 -46.80 10.26
C GLU A 84 22.17 -45.88 11.38
N GLU A 85 23.25 -46.27 12.07
CA GLU A 85 23.91 -45.42 13.07
C GLU A 85 24.43 -44.11 12.46
N ASN A 86 25.03 -44.18 11.27
CA ASN A 86 25.46 -42.99 10.55
C ASN A 86 24.29 -42.07 10.17
N ALA A 87 23.11 -42.62 9.86
CA ALA A 87 21.93 -41.82 9.57
C ALA A 87 21.40 -41.09 10.81
N LEU A 88 21.40 -41.75 11.98
CA LEU A 88 21.03 -41.12 13.25
C LEU A 88 22.03 -40.01 13.64
N LEU A 89 23.32 -40.27 13.47
CA LEU A 89 24.37 -39.26 13.69
C LEU A 89 24.22 -38.07 12.74
N ASN A 90 23.90 -38.33 11.46
CA ASN A 90 23.64 -37.28 10.47
C ASN A 90 22.51 -36.35 10.91
N GLU A 91 21.42 -36.88 11.45
CA GLU A 91 20.28 -36.08 11.89
C GLU A 91 20.64 -35.17 13.07
N LYS A 92 21.41 -35.69 14.04
CA LYS A 92 21.93 -34.90 15.17
C LYS A 92 22.87 -33.78 14.70
N LEU A 93 23.81 -34.12 13.81
CA LEU A 93 24.77 -33.15 13.26
C LEU A 93 24.05 -32.09 12.41
N GLU A 94 23.06 -32.47 11.60
CA GLU A 94 22.24 -31.54 10.83
C GLU A 94 21.53 -30.53 11.73
N ARG A 95 20.87 -31.00 12.80
CA ARG A 95 20.24 -30.10 13.79
C ARG A 95 21.24 -29.13 14.39
N LEU A 96 22.39 -29.61 14.86
CA LEU A 96 23.40 -28.76 15.48
C LEU A 96 23.97 -27.74 14.48
N ILE A 97 24.28 -28.16 13.24
CA ILE A 97 24.76 -27.25 12.19
C ILE A 97 23.76 -26.13 11.90
N ILE A 98 22.46 -26.45 11.82
CA ILE A 98 21.40 -25.45 11.60
C ILE A 98 21.29 -24.50 12.80
N GLN A 99 21.43 -24.98 14.04
CA GLN A 99 21.46 -24.08 15.20
C GLN A 99 22.68 -23.15 15.16
N LEU A 100 23.85 -23.66 14.78
CA LEU A 100 25.10 -22.90 14.69
C LEU A 100 25.09 -21.86 13.57
N SER A 101 24.27 -22.04 12.52
CA SER A 101 24.16 -21.05 11.44
C SER A 101 23.68 -19.69 11.94
N ALA A 102 22.90 -19.64 13.02
CA ALA A 102 22.51 -18.39 13.67
C ALA A 102 23.70 -17.60 14.27
N TYR A 103 24.83 -18.28 14.52
CA TYR A 103 25.93 -17.76 15.32
C TYR A 103 27.28 -17.80 14.62
N LEU A 104 27.35 -18.00 13.29
CA LEU A 104 28.61 -18.21 12.56
C LEU A 104 29.67 -17.12 12.81
N HIS A 105 29.26 -15.88 13.08
CA HIS A 105 30.18 -14.78 13.40
C HIS A 105 30.88 -14.94 14.76
N HIS A 106 30.27 -15.64 15.72
CA HIS A 106 30.85 -15.88 17.04
C HIS A 106 31.99 -16.91 16.94
N LEU A 107 33.12 -16.60 17.59
CA LEU A 107 34.25 -17.54 17.71
C LEU A 107 33.79 -18.87 18.33
N SER A 108 32.93 -18.81 19.34
CA SER A 108 32.36 -19.97 20.04
C SER A 108 31.66 -20.94 19.09
N ALA A 109 30.90 -20.44 18.10
CA ALA A 109 30.27 -21.29 17.10
C ALA A 109 31.30 -21.97 16.18
N LYS A 110 32.36 -21.26 15.81
CA LYS A 110 33.45 -21.80 14.99
C LYS A 110 34.26 -22.86 15.74
N GLN A 111 34.48 -22.69 17.05
CA GLN A 111 35.10 -23.70 17.92
C GLN A 111 34.28 -24.98 18.01
N ILE A 112 32.95 -24.86 18.08
CA ILE A 112 32.06 -26.01 18.02
C ILE A 112 32.15 -26.68 16.64
N LEU A 113 32.07 -25.92 15.54
CA LEU A 113 32.21 -26.47 14.19
C LEU A 113 33.56 -27.17 13.99
N GLU A 114 34.65 -26.62 14.54
CA GLU A 114 35.98 -27.22 14.50
C GLU A 114 35.98 -28.62 15.11
N TRP A 115 35.38 -28.78 16.29
CA TRP A 115 35.21 -30.10 16.90
C TRP A 115 34.42 -31.06 16.00
N LEU A 116 33.33 -30.59 15.38
CA LEU A 116 32.54 -31.44 14.48
C LEU A 116 33.32 -31.86 13.24
N ILE A 117 34.13 -30.96 12.67
CA ILE A 117 35.00 -31.19 11.51
C ILE A 117 36.11 -32.18 11.87
N PHE A 118 36.70 -32.01 13.05
CA PHE A 118 37.76 -32.84 13.59
C PHE A 118 37.27 -34.28 13.80
N GLN A 119 36.23 -34.45 14.63
CA GLN A 119 35.84 -35.76 15.14
C GLN A 119 34.86 -36.50 14.22
N PHE A 120 33.86 -35.79 13.70
CA PHE A 120 32.79 -36.41 12.93
C PHE A 120 33.00 -36.25 11.43
N HIS A 121 34.03 -35.53 10.96
CA HIS A 121 34.30 -35.32 9.54
C HIS A 121 33.08 -34.77 8.77
N VAL A 122 32.35 -33.82 9.37
CA VAL A 122 31.15 -33.22 8.77
C VAL A 122 31.42 -32.55 7.42
N GLN A 123 32.64 -32.08 7.18
CA GLN A 123 33.09 -31.52 5.91
C GLN A 123 33.06 -32.50 4.75
N THR A 124 33.02 -33.81 5.03
CA THR A 124 32.98 -34.87 4.01
C THR A 124 31.64 -35.59 3.99
N PHE A 125 31.10 -35.96 5.16
CA PHE A 125 29.84 -36.71 5.23
C PHE A 125 28.59 -35.83 5.20
N ASN A 126 28.70 -34.57 5.65
CA ASN A 126 27.60 -33.60 5.76
C ASN A 126 27.92 -32.31 4.99
N ALA A 127 28.75 -32.42 3.94
CA ALA A 127 29.28 -31.27 3.21
C ALA A 127 28.18 -30.38 2.64
N GLU A 128 27.15 -30.98 2.04
CA GLU A 128 25.99 -30.26 1.50
C GLU A 128 25.21 -29.52 2.59
N THR A 129 25.00 -30.16 3.76
CA THR A 129 24.32 -29.55 4.91
C THR A 129 25.08 -28.32 5.42
N LEU A 130 26.41 -28.43 5.57
CA LEU A 130 27.26 -27.29 5.96
C LEU A 130 27.21 -26.18 4.91
N PHE A 131 27.34 -26.54 3.63
CA PHE A 131 27.30 -25.59 2.53
C PHE A 131 26.00 -24.80 2.54
N ILE A 132 24.85 -25.48 2.57
CA ILE A 132 23.54 -24.82 2.44
C ILE A 132 23.14 -24.05 3.71
N ALA A 133 23.45 -24.58 4.90
CA ALA A 133 23.13 -23.92 6.17
C ALA A 133 23.94 -22.64 6.38
N LEU A 134 25.19 -22.59 5.89
CA LEU A 134 26.09 -21.45 6.03
C LEU A 134 26.14 -20.57 4.75
N LEU A 135 25.45 -20.96 3.68
CA LEU A 135 25.34 -20.19 2.43
C LEU A 135 24.87 -18.74 2.62
N PRO A 136 23.98 -18.39 3.58
CA PRO A 136 23.63 -16.99 3.85
C PRO A 136 24.84 -16.08 4.12
N TYR A 137 25.98 -16.65 4.55
CA TYR A 137 27.23 -15.94 4.82
C TYR A 137 28.21 -15.96 3.64
N HIS A 138 27.72 -16.21 2.41
CA HIS A 138 28.53 -16.38 1.21
C HIS A 138 29.55 -15.25 0.93
N SER A 139 29.27 -14.02 1.38
CA SER A 139 30.11 -12.85 1.19
C SER A 139 31.24 -12.72 2.23
N SER A 140 31.29 -13.59 3.23
CA SER A 140 32.27 -13.53 4.31
C SER A 140 33.53 -14.36 4.00
N ASN A 141 34.68 -13.92 4.53
CA ASN A 141 35.93 -14.68 4.42
C ASN A 141 35.86 -16.03 5.13
N ILE A 142 35.11 -16.12 6.24
CA ILE A 142 34.93 -17.39 6.96
C ILE A 142 34.19 -18.41 6.09
N PHE A 143 33.25 -17.98 5.24
CA PHE A 143 32.63 -18.86 4.27
C PHE A 143 33.62 -19.29 3.18
N GLY A 144 34.48 -18.39 2.69
CA GLY A 144 35.57 -18.74 1.77
C GLY A 144 36.50 -19.83 2.34
N ARG A 145 36.89 -19.70 3.61
CA ARG A 145 37.64 -20.72 4.35
C ARG A 145 36.86 -22.02 4.55
N LEU A 146 35.57 -21.94 4.86
CA LEU A 146 34.71 -23.13 4.93
C LEU A 146 34.69 -23.87 3.58
N LEU A 147 34.58 -23.15 2.45
CA LEU A 147 34.56 -23.79 1.14
C LEU A 147 35.86 -24.53 0.82
N SER A 148 37.02 -24.04 1.28
CA SER A 148 38.31 -24.69 1.02
C SER A 148 38.44 -26.05 1.72
N ILE A 149 37.65 -26.28 2.78
CA ILE A 149 37.67 -27.52 3.55
C ILE A 149 36.54 -28.50 3.19
N LEU A 150 35.49 -28.06 2.49
CA LEU A 150 34.33 -28.89 2.15
C LEU A 150 34.61 -29.83 0.96
N ASP A 151 34.33 -31.12 1.13
CA ASP A 151 34.33 -32.11 0.03
C ASP A 151 32.95 -32.18 -0.62
N LEU A 152 32.63 -31.16 -1.42
CA LEU A 152 31.39 -31.11 -2.20
C LEU A 152 31.50 -31.99 -3.46
N LYS A 153 30.75 -33.09 -3.46
CA LYS A 153 30.73 -34.07 -4.55
C LYS A 153 29.63 -33.75 -5.57
N GLY A 154 29.93 -33.85 -6.85
CA GLY A 154 28.96 -33.66 -7.94
C GLY A 154 29.34 -32.54 -8.90
N LEU A 155 28.82 -32.62 -10.13
CA LEU A 155 29.07 -31.62 -11.18
C LEU A 155 28.41 -30.28 -10.86
N GLU A 156 27.35 -30.30 -10.05
CA GLU A 156 26.64 -29.14 -9.56
C GLU A 156 27.52 -28.24 -8.67
N TYR A 157 28.55 -28.75 -8.01
CA TYR A 157 29.44 -27.94 -7.16
C TYR A 157 30.74 -27.51 -7.86
N GLU A 158 30.95 -27.87 -9.14
CA GLU A 158 32.19 -27.57 -9.86
C GLU A 158 32.52 -26.07 -9.89
N TRP A 159 31.48 -25.21 -9.96
CA TRP A 159 31.64 -23.76 -9.97
C TRP A 159 32.16 -23.19 -8.64
N VAL A 160 32.06 -23.95 -7.54
CA VAL A 160 32.52 -23.58 -6.20
C VAL A 160 34.03 -23.74 -6.08
N LYS A 161 34.63 -24.71 -6.79
CA LYS A 161 36.05 -25.08 -6.66
C LYS A 161 37.01 -23.90 -6.84
N GLY A 162 36.71 -22.98 -7.76
CA GLY A 162 37.53 -21.78 -7.96
C GLY A 162 37.58 -20.88 -6.72
N TYR A 163 36.48 -20.78 -5.98
CA TYR A 163 36.40 -20.00 -4.73
C TYR A 163 37.05 -20.75 -3.57
N ALA A 164 36.83 -22.07 -3.49
CA ALA A 164 37.44 -22.94 -2.49
C ALA A 164 38.98 -22.91 -2.56
N ASN A 165 39.56 -23.05 -3.76
CA ASN A 165 41.02 -23.06 -3.94
C ASN A 165 41.69 -21.72 -3.58
N LEU A 166 40.97 -20.61 -3.72
CA LEU A 166 41.45 -19.27 -3.40
C LEU A 166 41.04 -18.80 -2.00
N GLU A 167 40.26 -19.60 -1.26
CA GLU A 167 39.63 -19.25 0.02
C GLU A 167 38.84 -17.92 -0.02
N THR A 168 38.19 -17.64 -1.16
CA THR A 168 37.50 -16.37 -1.40
C THR A 168 35.99 -16.48 -1.18
N SER A 169 35.39 -15.35 -0.75
CA SER A 169 33.94 -15.23 -0.66
C SER A 169 33.27 -15.31 -2.05
N ILE A 170 32.05 -15.84 -2.11
CA ILE A 170 31.27 -15.90 -3.35
C ILE A 170 30.48 -14.60 -3.52
N PRO A 171 30.65 -13.84 -4.61
CA PRO A 171 29.83 -12.66 -4.87
C PRO A 171 28.35 -13.02 -5.10
N MET A 172 27.42 -12.17 -4.63
CA MET A 172 25.97 -12.35 -4.85
C MET A 172 25.63 -12.52 -6.34
N THR A 173 26.33 -11.77 -7.21
CA THR A 173 26.14 -11.85 -8.67
C THR A 173 26.41 -13.24 -9.23
N LYS A 174 27.34 -14.00 -8.65
CA LYS A 174 27.62 -15.38 -9.08
C LYS A 174 26.50 -16.30 -8.64
N LEU A 175 26.04 -16.20 -7.39
CA LEU A 175 24.92 -17.00 -6.86
C LEU A 175 23.66 -16.81 -7.70
N VAL A 176 23.34 -15.58 -8.06
CA VAL A 176 22.18 -15.24 -8.91
C VAL A 176 22.24 -15.96 -10.25
N VAL A 177 23.40 -15.95 -10.92
CA VAL A 177 23.58 -16.64 -12.21
C VAL A 177 23.41 -18.15 -12.06
N ILE A 178 23.95 -18.72 -10.99
CA ILE A 178 23.85 -20.15 -10.71
C ILE A 178 22.41 -20.56 -10.41
N CYS A 179 21.69 -19.82 -9.56
CA CYS A 179 20.29 -20.09 -9.23
C CYS A 179 19.34 -19.93 -10.43
N ALA A 180 19.64 -19.01 -11.35
CA ALA A 180 18.85 -18.82 -12.56
C ALA A 180 19.13 -19.88 -13.64
N SER A 181 20.24 -20.62 -13.52
CA SER A 181 20.62 -21.64 -14.50
C SER A 181 19.62 -22.79 -14.54
N ARG A 182 19.25 -23.24 -15.75
CA ARG A 182 18.38 -24.41 -15.92
C ARG A 182 19.02 -25.70 -15.43
N ASN A 183 20.34 -25.79 -15.58
CA ASN A 183 21.14 -26.98 -15.31
C ASN A 183 21.56 -27.09 -13.84
N HIS A 184 21.23 -26.10 -13.00
CA HIS A 184 21.59 -26.11 -11.60
C HIS A 184 20.37 -26.17 -10.69
N SER A 185 20.52 -26.94 -9.61
CA SER A 185 19.53 -27.16 -8.56
C SER A 185 19.66 -26.21 -7.36
N LEU A 186 20.49 -25.15 -7.38
CA LEU A 186 20.83 -24.40 -6.16
C LEU A 186 19.60 -23.71 -5.56
N LEU A 187 18.74 -23.15 -6.41
CA LEU A 187 17.48 -22.56 -5.96
C LEU A 187 16.56 -23.61 -5.30
N THR A 188 16.48 -24.81 -5.88
CA THR A 188 15.74 -25.94 -5.31
C THR A 188 16.36 -26.42 -4.00
N LEU A 189 17.69 -26.42 -3.91
CA LEU A 189 18.42 -26.79 -2.69
C LEU A 189 18.13 -25.82 -1.55
N ILE A 190 18.09 -24.51 -1.83
CA ILE A 190 17.68 -23.48 -0.86
C ILE A 190 16.26 -23.73 -0.37
N TYR A 191 15.33 -24.06 -1.28
CA TYR A 191 13.93 -24.32 -0.93
C TYR A 191 13.78 -25.56 -0.06
N ASN A 192 14.44 -26.65 -0.44
CA ASN A 192 14.45 -27.89 0.32
C ASN A 192 15.07 -27.68 1.71
N HIS A 193 16.13 -26.86 1.81
CA HIS A 193 16.73 -26.55 3.09
C HIS A 193 15.78 -25.76 4.00
N ILE A 194 15.06 -24.77 3.47
CA ILE A 194 14.04 -24.05 4.26
C ILE A 194 12.96 -25.01 4.74
N GLU A 195 12.44 -25.89 3.87
CA GLU A 195 11.45 -26.90 4.25
C GLU A 195 12.00 -27.84 5.35
N ARG A 196 13.23 -28.32 5.18
CA ARG A 196 13.89 -29.17 6.16
C ARG A 196 14.06 -28.49 7.53
N VAL A 197 14.42 -27.20 7.55
CA VAL A 197 14.51 -26.41 8.79
C VAL A 197 13.14 -26.32 9.47
N THR A 198 12.06 -26.15 8.71
CA THR A 198 10.70 -26.10 9.27
C THR A 198 10.20 -27.44 9.81
N GLU A 199 10.73 -28.56 9.32
CA GLU A 199 10.44 -29.90 9.84
C GLU A 199 11.19 -30.19 11.14
N LEU A 200 12.45 -29.75 11.22
CA LEU A 200 13.33 -30.04 12.36
C LEU A 200 13.08 -29.13 13.57
N PHE A 201 12.60 -27.91 13.36
CA PHE A 201 12.47 -26.91 14.41
C PHE A 201 11.07 -26.29 14.49
N SER A 202 10.65 -25.96 15.71
CA SER A 202 9.38 -25.26 15.92
C SER A 202 9.38 -23.86 15.27
N ALA A 203 8.21 -23.41 14.81
CA ALA A 203 8.06 -22.09 14.18
C ALA A 203 8.62 -20.93 15.04
N LYS A 204 8.42 -20.98 16.36
CA LYS A 204 8.94 -19.97 17.30
C LYS A 204 10.47 -19.89 17.29
N PHE A 205 11.15 -21.04 17.21
CA PHE A 205 12.61 -21.08 17.16
C PHE A 205 13.11 -20.48 15.86
N VAL A 206 12.53 -20.90 14.73
CA VAL A 206 12.94 -20.47 13.40
C VAL A 206 12.78 -18.96 13.23
N GLU A 207 11.64 -18.39 13.63
CA GLU A 207 11.39 -16.94 13.60
C GLU A 207 12.39 -16.16 14.48
N ALA A 208 12.70 -16.67 15.67
CA ALA A 208 13.56 -15.95 16.61
C ALA A 208 15.05 -16.04 16.27
N LYS A 209 15.51 -17.16 15.71
CA LYS A 209 16.94 -17.47 15.57
C LYS A 209 17.44 -17.52 14.13
N LEU A 210 16.58 -17.83 13.17
CA LEU A 210 16.95 -18.06 11.77
C LEU A 210 16.39 -17.04 10.75
N PRO A 211 16.16 -15.74 11.06
CA PRO A 211 15.64 -14.79 10.08
C PRO A 211 16.61 -14.54 8.90
N HIS A 212 17.90 -14.82 9.09
CA HIS A 212 18.93 -14.73 8.06
C HIS A 212 18.66 -15.65 6.85
N LEU A 213 17.99 -16.79 7.06
CA LEU A 213 17.60 -17.70 5.97
C LEU A 213 16.60 -17.05 5.02
N PHE A 214 15.56 -16.42 5.57
CA PHE A 214 14.47 -15.80 4.79
C PHE A 214 14.92 -14.51 4.12
N THR A 215 15.75 -13.72 4.78
CA THR A 215 16.36 -12.52 4.18
C THR A 215 17.29 -12.88 3.03
N PHE A 216 18.11 -13.93 3.18
CA PHE A 216 18.93 -14.47 2.08
C PHE A 216 18.06 -14.96 0.92
N PHE A 217 17.03 -15.77 1.20
CA PHE A 217 16.08 -16.25 0.18
C PHE A 217 15.36 -15.11 -0.55
N ALA A 218 14.84 -14.12 0.18
CA ALA A 218 14.19 -12.97 -0.43
C ALA A 218 15.17 -12.18 -1.30
N SER A 219 16.37 -11.91 -0.77
CA SER A 219 17.42 -11.17 -1.47
C SER A 219 17.81 -11.87 -2.77
N ILE A 220 18.17 -13.15 -2.73
CA ILE A 220 18.60 -13.87 -3.93
C ILE A 220 17.47 -13.94 -4.97
N SER A 221 16.23 -14.19 -4.54
CA SER A 221 15.07 -14.25 -5.41
C SER A 221 14.77 -12.91 -6.10
N VAL A 222 14.83 -11.81 -5.35
CA VAL A 222 14.65 -10.46 -5.91
C VAL A 222 15.76 -10.13 -6.91
N HIS A 223 17.01 -10.45 -6.60
CA HIS A 223 18.13 -10.21 -7.52
C HIS A 223 18.06 -11.08 -8.79
N ILE A 224 17.63 -12.33 -8.67
CA ILE A 224 17.36 -13.20 -9.83
C ILE A 224 16.33 -12.53 -10.73
N LEU A 225 15.20 -12.11 -10.16
CA LEU A 225 14.13 -11.48 -10.92
C LEU A 225 14.55 -10.14 -11.53
N ALA A 226 15.41 -9.37 -10.87
CA ALA A 226 15.86 -8.07 -11.35
C ALA A 226 16.92 -8.14 -12.47
N LYS A 227 17.82 -9.13 -12.43
CA LYS A 227 19.02 -9.15 -13.30
C LYS A 227 18.92 -10.12 -14.47
N THR A 228 18.09 -11.16 -14.37
CA THR A 228 18.03 -12.22 -15.40
C THR A 228 16.76 -12.13 -16.21
N ASP A 229 16.83 -12.52 -17.50
CA ASP A 229 15.65 -12.72 -18.31
C ASP A 229 14.80 -13.82 -17.68
N VAL A 230 13.65 -13.43 -17.12
CA VAL A 230 12.82 -14.34 -16.34
C VAL A 230 12.18 -15.36 -17.28
N THR A 231 12.73 -16.57 -17.30
CA THR A 231 12.22 -17.67 -18.13
C THR A 231 11.02 -18.38 -17.49
N ASP A 232 10.12 -18.95 -18.31
CA ASP A 232 8.98 -19.74 -17.84
C ASP A 232 9.38 -20.92 -16.94
N ALA A 233 10.55 -21.52 -17.20
CA ALA A 233 11.11 -22.58 -16.37
C ALA A 233 11.43 -22.09 -14.96
N LEU A 234 12.01 -20.89 -14.83
CA LEU A 234 12.31 -20.28 -13.53
C LEU A 234 11.02 -19.95 -12.77
N VAL A 235 10.03 -19.33 -13.43
CA VAL A 235 8.71 -19.06 -12.83
C VAL A 235 8.07 -20.36 -12.33
N SER A 236 8.12 -21.42 -13.12
CA SER A 236 7.54 -22.72 -12.77
C SER A 236 8.27 -23.41 -11.60
N LYS A 237 9.57 -23.13 -11.39
CA LYS A 237 10.31 -23.55 -10.18
C LYS A 237 9.94 -22.73 -8.95
N MET A 238 9.73 -21.41 -9.09
CA MET A 238 9.47 -20.52 -7.95
C MET A 238 8.03 -20.61 -7.42
N LEU A 239 7.03 -20.69 -8.30
CA LEU A 239 5.63 -20.60 -7.92
C LEU A 239 5.15 -21.64 -6.89
N PRO A 240 5.50 -22.94 -6.98
CA PRO A 240 5.08 -23.92 -5.99
C PRO A 240 5.64 -23.61 -4.59
N PHE A 241 6.88 -23.14 -4.51
CA PHE A 241 7.49 -22.75 -3.24
C PHE A 241 6.84 -21.49 -2.67
N LEU A 242 6.60 -20.46 -3.49
CA LEU A 242 5.91 -19.24 -3.06
C LEU A 242 4.51 -19.53 -2.54
N ALA A 243 3.75 -20.40 -3.22
CA ALA A 243 2.42 -20.81 -2.78
C ALA A 243 2.47 -21.53 -1.42
N ARG A 244 3.41 -22.47 -1.22
CA ARG A 244 3.61 -23.14 0.08
C ARG A 244 4.05 -22.16 1.16
N GLY A 245 4.98 -21.26 0.86
CA GLY A 245 5.49 -20.26 1.79
C GLY A 245 4.41 -19.26 2.26
N LEU A 246 3.48 -18.85 1.39
CA LEU A 246 2.32 -18.04 1.79
C LEU A 246 1.38 -18.76 2.77
N THR A 247 1.34 -20.10 2.72
CA THR A 247 0.51 -20.91 3.62
C THR A 247 1.19 -21.30 4.92
N SER A 248 2.49 -21.02 5.05
CA SER A 248 3.30 -21.35 6.22
C SER A 248 2.89 -20.55 7.45
N ASP A 249 3.10 -21.13 8.63
CA ASP A 249 2.89 -20.46 9.91
C ASP A 249 4.01 -19.44 10.22
N LEU A 250 5.11 -19.48 9.46
CA LEU A 250 6.24 -18.56 9.58
C LEU A 250 5.91 -17.19 8.98
N VAL A 251 5.95 -16.15 9.81
CA VAL A 251 5.78 -14.75 9.41
C VAL A 251 6.92 -14.32 8.49
N CYS A 252 8.19 -14.58 8.84
CA CYS A 252 9.34 -14.18 8.01
C CYS A 252 9.29 -14.81 6.62
N LEU A 253 8.89 -16.08 6.51
CA LEU A 253 8.75 -16.75 5.22
C LEU A 253 7.61 -16.16 4.39
N ARG A 254 6.46 -15.87 5.01
CA ARG A 254 5.33 -15.22 4.33
C ARG A 254 5.71 -13.84 3.79
N LEU A 255 6.37 -13.01 4.60
CA LEU A 255 6.86 -11.69 4.20
C LEU A 255 7.87 -11.79 3.04
N ALA A 256 8.84 -12.72 3.13
CA ALA A 256 9.79 -12.97 2.05
C ALA A 256 9.06 -13.37 0.75
N CYS A 257 8.08 -14.26 0.82
CA CYS A 257 7.28 -14.66 -0.34
C CYS A 257 6.48 -13.50 -0.94
N LEU A 258 5.87 -12.63 -0.11
CA LEU A 258 5.14 -11.45 -0.57
C LEU A 258 6.06 -10.47 -1.33
N ALA A 259 7.26 -10.23 -0.81
CA ALA A 259 8.27 -9.41 -1.49
C ALA A 259 8.68 -10.00 -2.85
N VAL A 260 8.91 -11.32 -2.90
CA VAL A 260 9.29 -12.02 -4.15
C VAL A 260 8.13 -12.00 -5.16
N ILE A 261 6.89 -12.19 -4.72
CA ILE A 261 5.70 -12.12 -5.59
C ILE A 261 5.54 -10.70 -6.16
N SER A 262 5.72 -9.67 -5.33
CA SER A 262 5.70 -8.28 -5.79
C SER A 262 6.74 -8.05 -6.89
N GLN A 263 7.98 -8.47 -6.67
CA GLN A 263 9.05 -8.33 -7.67
C GLN A 263 8.77 -9.13 -8.94
N LEU A 264 8.22 -10.34 -8.82
CA LEU A 264 7.87 -11.19 -9.95
C LEU A 264 6.82 -10.49 -10.84
N CYS A 265 5.80 -9.88 -10.22
CA CYS A 265 4.72 -9.21 -10.93
C CYS A 265 5.14 -7.86 -11.53
N ILE A 266 6.20 -7.22 -11.02
CA ILE A 266 6.79 -6.03 -11.64
C ILE A 266 7.52 -6.39 -12.94
N ASN A 267 8.24 -7.51 -12.94
CA ASN A 267 9.15 -7.86 -14.04
C ASN A 267 8.51 -8.76 -15.11
N VAL A 268 7.46 -9.52 -14.78
CA VAL A 268 6.84 -10.49 -15.69
C VAL A 268 5.33 -10.32 -15.72
N LYS A 269 4.76 -10.33 -16.94
CA LYS A 269 3.31 -10.51 -17.12
C LYS A 269 2.95 -11.98 -16.97
N LEU A 270 2.25 -12.32 -15.90
CA LEU A 270 1.84 -13.69 -15.60
C LEU A 270 0.47 -14.00 -16.21
N ILE A 271 0.30 -15.24 -16.67
CA ILE A 271 -0.99 -15.74 -17.14
C ILE A 271 -1.96 -15.84 -15.94
N ALA A 272 -3.22 -15.47 -16.15
CA ALA A 272 -4.27 -15.45 -15.12
C ALA A 272 -4.35 -16.77 -14.31
N ASN A 273 -4.18 -17.93 -14.94
CA ASN A 273 -4.24 -19.24 -14.28
C ASN A 273 -3.19 -19.42 -13.17
N LYS A 274 -2.02 -18.77 -13.29
CA LYS A 274 -0.95 -18.80 -12.28
C LYS A 274 -1.17 -17.73 -11.20
N LEU A 275 -1.73 -16.58 -11.58
CA LEU A 275 -1.90 -15.42 -10.72
C LEU A 275 -3.12 -15.57 -9.77
N VAL A 276 -4.22 -16.13 -10.26
CA VAL A 276 -5.48 -16.29 -9.52
C VAL A 276 -5.31 -17.09 -8.21
N PRO A 277 -4.62 -18.25 -8.19
CA PRO A 277 -4.36 -18.97 -6.95
C PRO A 277 -3.54 -18.16 -5.95
N LEU A 278 -2.52 -17.42 -6.40
CA LEU A 278 -1.68 -16.59 -5.52
C LEU A 278 -2.49 -15.48 -4.85
N ILE A 279 -3.30 -14.74 -5.62
CA ILE A 279 -4.16 -13.68 -5.09
C ILE A 279 -5.13 -14.24 -4.03
N LYS A 280 -5.73 -15.40 -4.29
CA LYS A 280 -6.59 -16.08 -3.30
C LYS A 280 -5.82 -16.44 -2.03
N LEU A 281 -4.60 -16.95 -2.15
CA LEU A 281 -3.77 -17.31 -1.00
C LEU A 281 -3.42 -16.07 -0.16
N ILE A 282 -2.99 -14.98 -0.79
CA ILE A 282 -2.65 -13.72 -0.10
C ILE A 282 -3.85 -13.22 0.70
N LEU A 283 -5.03 -13.11 0.06
CA LEU A 283 -6.25 -12.64 0.72
C LEU A 283 -6.70 -13.56 1.88
N LEU A 284 -6.58 -14.88 1.71
CA LEU A 284 -7.01 -15.86 2.71
C LEU A 284 -6.04 -16.00 3.89
N LYS A 285 -4.74 -15.85 3.68
CA LYS A 285 -3.69 -16.07 4.69
C LYS A 285 -3.18 -14.81 5.38
N MET A 286 -3.70 -13.65 4.98
CA MET A 286 -3.49 -12.38 5.67
C MET A 286 -3.88 -12.43 7.16
N ASP A 287 -2.98 -11.96 8.02
CA ASP A 287 -3.12 -11.82 9.48
C ASP A 287 -2.54 -10.48 9.97
N ASP A 288 -2.53 -10.25 11.29
CA ASP A 288 -2.09 -8.98 11.88
C ASP A 288 -0.63 -8.60 11.53
N HIS A 289 0.23 -9.61 11.39
CA HIS A 289 1.65 -9.40 11.08
C HIS A 289 1.94 -9.17 9.59
N THR A 290 1.06 -9.63 8.70
CA THR A 290 1.28 -9.61 7.24
C THR A 290 0.26 -8.75 6.49
N MET A 291 -0.69 -8.10 7.19
CA MET A 291 -1.80 -7.38 6.59
C MET A 291 -1.35 -6.28 5.64
N LYS A 292 -0.43 -5.42 6.09
CA LYS A 292 0.02 -4.26 5.31
C LYS A 292 0.72 -4.71 4.04
N GLU A 293 1.69 -5.60 4.19
CA GLU A 293 2.51 -6.14 3.10
C GLU A 293 1.66 -6.98 2.13
N SER A 294 0.62 -7.65 2.61
CA SER A 294 -0.33 -8.37 1.75
C SER A 294 -1.13 -7.41 0.88
N ILE A 295 -1.63 -6.32 1.44
CA ILE A 295 -2.37 -5.30 0.69
C ILE A 295 -1.44 -4.59 -0.28
N ASP A 296 -0.23 -4.21 0.14
CA ASP A 296 0.77 -3.58 -0.73
C ASP A 296 1.13 -4.49 -1.91
N THR A 297 1.32 -5.79 -1.64
CA THR A 297 1.57 -6.79 -2.69
C THR A 297 0.40 -6.87 -3.66
N LEU A 298 -0.85 -6.88 -3.17
CA LEU A 298 -2.03 -6.89 -4.04
C LEU A 298 -2.11 -5.62 -4.89
N VAL A 299 -1.84 -4.45 -4.32
CA VAL A 299 -1.80 -3.18 -5.07
C VAL A 299 -0.79 -3.26 -6.21
N VAL A 300 0.43 -3.74 -5.94
CA VAL A 300 1.47 -3.93 -6.98
C VAL A 300 1.02 -4.93 -8.05
N VAL A 301 0.42 -6.06 -7.65
CA VAL A 301 -0.12 -7.05 -8.58
C VAL A 301 -1.15 -6.43 -9.51
N TYR A 302 -2.13 -5.70 -8.96
CA TYR A 302 -3.19 -5.09 -9.76
C TYR A 302 -2.74 -3.90 -10.60
N GLN A 303 -1.65 -3.21 -10.23
CA GLN A 303 -1.08 -2.13 -11.04
C GLN A 303 -0.27 -2.62 -12.24
N ARG A 304 0.36 -3.80 -12.12
CA ARG A 304 1.30 -4.34 -13.11
C ARG A 304 0.71 -5.43 -13.99
N GLN A 305 -0.32 -6.12 -13.50
CA GLN A 305 -0.98 -7.22 -14.21
C GLN A 305 -2.33 -6.76 -14.79
N GLU A 306 -2.71 -7.33 -15.93
CA GLU A 306 -3.96 -7.00 -16.62
C GLU A 306 -5.13 -7.80 -15.98
N LEU A 307 -5.58 -7.36 -14.82
CA LEU A 307 -6.69 -7.97 -14.09
C LEU A 307 -7.90 -7.04 -13.98
N CYS A 308 -9.06 -7.52 -14.41
CA CYS A 308 -10.32 -6.78 -14.31
C CYS A 308 -11.02 -6.96 -12.95
N GLY A 309 -10.65 -7.97 -12.16
CA GLY A 309 -11.31 -8.27 -10.89
C GLY A 309 -10.52 -9.21 -9.99
N PHE A 310 -10.94 -9.32 -8.74
CA PHE A 310 -10.52 -10.33 -7.80
C PHE A 310 -11.20 -11.67 -8.10
N PRO A 311 -10.45 -12.78 -8.10
CA PRO A 311 -11.01 -14.10 -8.41
C PRO A 311 -11.73 -14.70 -7.20
N LEU A 312 -12.65 -13.95 -6.58
CA LEU A 312 -13.33 -14.32 -5.36
C LEU A 312 -14.74 -14.85 -5.65
N LYS A 313 -15.11 -15.91 -4.94
CA LYS A 313 -16.51 -16.32 -4.78
C LYS A 313 -17.07 -15.68 -3.52
N LEU A 314 -18.40 -15.56 -3.43
CA LEU A 314 -19.11 -14.94 -2.31
C LEU A 314 -18.59 -15.37 -0.93
N LYS A 315 -18.43 -16.68 -0.70
CA LYS A 315 -17.94 -17.23 0.58
C LYS A 315 -16.55 -16.70 0.97
N ILE A 316 -15.67 -16.45 0.01
CA ILE A 316 -14.30 -15.96 0.26
C ILE A 316 -14.33 -14.44 0.46
N ALA A 317 -15.10 -13.71 -0.36
CA ALA A 317 -15.29 -12.27 -0.19
C ALA A 317 -15.85 -11.93 1.20
N LEU A 318 -16.83 -12.70 1.69
CA LEU A 318 -17.36 -12.57 3.05
C LEU A 318 -16.30 -12.81 4.12
N LYS A 319 -15.43 -13.82 3.93
CA LYS A 319 -14.32 -14.07 4.86
C LYS A 319 -13.38 -12.86 4.93
N VAL A 320 -13.03 -12.27 3.79
CA VAL A 320 -12.16 -11.07 3.73
C VAL A 320 -12.84 -9.88 4.40
N ALA A 321 -14.14 -9.66 4.13
CA ALA A 321 -14.90 -8.58 4.76
C ALA A 321 -14.93 -8.70 6.29
N ARG A 322 -15.16 -9.92 6.82
CA ARG A 322 -15.09 -10.19 8.27
C ARG A 322 -13.70 -9.99 8.87
N LYS A 323 -12.65 -10.02 8.04
CA LYS A 323 -11.31 -9.68 8.52
C LYS A 323 -11.13 -8.20 8.77
N ASP A 324 -11.95 -7.34 8.17
CA ASP A 324 -11.83 -5.89 8.32
C ASP A 324 -12.04 -5.45 9.76
N ASP A 325 -12.94 -6.12 10.48
CA ASP A 325 -13.31 -5.78 11.86
C ASP A 325 -12.11 -5.83 12.81
N TYR A 326 -11.19 -6.78 12.60
CA TYR A 326 -10.02 -6.97 13.47
C TYR A 326 -8.69 -6.55 12.84
N LEU A 327 -8.55 -6.60 11.50
CA LEU A 327 -7.32 -6.19 10.81
C LEU A 327 -7.34 -4.73 10.34
N HIS A 328 -8.49 -4.05 10.37
CA HIS A 328 -8.65 -2.67 9.89
C HIS A 328 -8.14 -2.45 8.45
N ILE A 329 -8.48 -3.39 7.56
CA ILE A 329 -8.10 -3.41 6.14
C ILE A 329 -8.54 -2.11 5.44
N SER A 330 -9.80 -1.71 5.63
CA SER A 330 -10.39 -0.53 5.03
C SER A 330 -9.68 0.76 5.46
N LYS A 331 -9.26 0.85 6.73
CA LYS A 331 -8.46 1.98 7.24
C LYS A 331 -7.10 2.04 6.56
N TYR A 332 -6.44 0.90 6.36
CA TYR A 332 -5.15 0.87 5.66
C TYR A 332 -5.29 1.23 4.18
N ILE A 333 -6.30 0.68 3.48
CA ILE A 333 -6.62 1.05 2.09
C ILE A 333 -6.85 2.56 1.96
N LYS A 334 -7.57 3.19 2.90
CA LYS A 334 -7.73 4.66 2.93
C LYS A 334 -6.40 5.40 3.02
N SER A 335 -5.49 4.92 3.86
CA SER A 335 -4.16 5.55 3.99
C SER A 335 -3.34 5.44 2.69
N LEU A 336 -3.48 4.34 1.94
CA LEU A 336 -2.74 4.10 0.71
C LEU A 336 -3.12 5.05 -0.42
N PHE A 337 -4.37 5.53 -0.49
CA PHE A 337 -4.76 6.50 -1.52
C PHE A 337 -3.96 7.81 -1.48
N SER A 338 -3.37 8.16 -0.33
CA SER A 338 -2.50 9.34 -0.20
C SER A 338 -1.08 9.11 -0.69
N VAL A 339 -0.65 7.85 -0.81
CA VAL A 339 0.75 7.46 -1.06
C VAL A 339 0.93 6.84 -2.44
N THR A 340 -0.04 6.06 -2.95
CA THR A 340 0.11 5.25 -4.15
C THR A 340 -1.10 5.32 -5.10
N ASP A 341 -0.91 4.96 -6.37
CA ASP A 341 -1.98 4.92 -7.37
C ASP A 341 -2.90 3.70 -7.18
N MET A 342 -4.06 3.92 -6.57
CA MET A 342 -5.02 2.86 -6.25
C MET A 342 -6.03 2.57 -7.38
N ARG A 343 -5.96 3.23 -8.54
CA ARG A 343 -7.01 3.16 -9.58
C ARG A 343 -7.31 1.75 -10.06
N GLN A 344 -6.29 0.98 -10.45
CA GLN A 344 -6.48 -0.38 -10.99
C GLN A 344 -6.94 -1.35 -9.90
N PHE A 345 -6.41 -1.22 -8.68
CA PHE A 345 -6.82 -2.01 -7.52
C PHE A 345 -8.29 -1.78 -7.17
N ILE A 346 -8.73 -0.52 -7.09
CA ILE A 346 -10.12 -0.17 -6.77
C ILE A 346 -11.06 -0.56 -7.90
N LYS A 347 -10.67 -0.36 -9.17
CA LYS A 347 -11.48 -0.85 -10.30
C LYS A 347 -11.72 -2.36 -10.19
N ALA A 348 -10.68 -3.15 -9.93
CA ALA A 348 -10.81 -4.59 -9.72
C ALA A 348 -11.65 -4.94 -8.48
N PHE A 349 -11.53 -4.15 -7.41
CA PHE A 349 -12.33 -4.30 -6.19
C PHE A 349 -13.82 -4.16 -6.48
N VAL A 350 -14.20 -3.04 -7.12
CA VAL A 350 -15.59 -2.72 -7.44
C VAL A 350 -16.18 -3.76 -8.39
N HIS A 351 -15.46 -4.17 -9.44
CA HIS A 351 -15.90 -5.23 -10.38
C HIS A 351 -16.13 -6.58 -9.71
N THR A 352 -15.59 -6.81 -8.52
CA THR A 352 -15.79 -8.07 -7.80
C THR A 352 -16.84 -7.96 -6.73
N PHE A 353 -16.73 -6.96 -5.85
CA PHE A 353 -17.54 -6.90 -4.66
C PHE A 353 -18.97 -6.40 -4.93
N ILE A 354 -19.18 -5.48 -5.89
CA ILE A 354 -20.54 -5.00 -6.22
C ILE A 354 -21.41 -6.12 -6.81
N PRO A 355 -20.98 -6.87 -7.85
CA PRO A 355 -21.79 -7.96 -8.38
C PRO A 355 -21.99 -9.15 -7.42
N LEU A 356 -21.19 -9.24 -6.35
CA LEU A 356 -21.40 -10.27 -5.32
C LEU A 356 -22.57 -9.96 -4.39
N LEU A 357 -23.05 -8.70 -4.35
CA LEU A 357 -24.19 -8.30 -3.53
C LEU A 357 -25.50 -8.97 -3.98
N SER A 358 -25.69 -9.22 -5.30
CA SER A 358 -26.89 -9.92 -5.81
C SER A 358 -26.95 -11.39 -5.42
N LYS A 359 -25.80 -11.97 -5.08
CA LYS A 359 -25.65 -13.40 -4.79
C LYS A 359 -25.80 -13.73 -3.31
N CYS A 360 -26.07 -12.74 -2.46
CA CYS A 360 -26.22 -12.92 -1.02
C CYS A 360 -27.59 -13.48 -0.64
N ASP A 361 -27.61 -14.69 -0.08
CA ASP A 361 -28.86 -15.33 0.38
C ASP A 361 -29.40 -14.77 1.72
N ASN A 362 -28.54 -14.16 2.55
CA ASN A 362 -28.90 -13.66 3.88
C ASN A 362 -28.70 -12.14 3.99
N GLN A 363 -29.64 -11.44 4.64
CA GLN A 363 -29.56 -10.00 4.90
C GLN A 363 -28.33 -9.61 5.74
N GLU A 364 -27.97 -10.38 6.78
CA GLU A 364 -26.79 -10.09 7.60
C GLU A 364 -25.48 -10.08 6.79
N LYS A 365 -25.27 -11.11 5.97
CA LYS A 365 -24.09 -11.23 5.09
C LYS A 365 -24.03 -10.09 4.06
N LEU A 366 -25.20 -9.68 3.59
CA LEU A 366 -25.33 -8.59 2.63
C LEU A 366 -24.97 -7.24 3.29
N ILE A 367 -25.40 -7.01 4.54
CA ILE A 367 -25.01 -5.84 5.34
C ILE A 367 -23.49 -5.84 5.60
N GLU A 368 -22.91 -6.97 6.01
CA GLU A 368 -21.46 -7.13 6.21
C GLU A 368 -20.66 -6.69 4.96
N LEU A 369 -21.03 -7.20 3.78
CA LEU A 369 -20.35 -6.84 2.53
C LEU A 369 -20.60 -5.39 2.12
N CYS A 370 -21.81 -4.87 2.30
CA CYS A 370 -22.11 -3.47 2.00
C CYS A 370 -21.26 -2.53 2.86
N ASN A 371 -21.16 -2.79 4.16
CA ASN A 371 -20.34 -1.99 5.06
C ASN A 371 -18.86 -2.04 4.67
N PHE A 372 -18.34 -3.22 4.33
CA PHE A 372 -16.97 -3.36 3.85
C PHE A 372 -16.72 -2.59 2.54
N CYS A 373 -17.65 -2.64 1.58
CA CYS A 373 -17.55 -1.89 0.33
C CYS A 373 -17.53 -0.38 0.58
N ILE A 374 -18.46 0.12 1.40
CA ILE A 374 -18.57 1.54 1.75
C ILE A 374 -17.31 2.01 2.48
N ASN A 375 -16.77 1.20 3.39
CA ASN A 375 -15.56 1.54 4.12
C ASN A 375 -14.33 1.57 3.21
N CYS A 376 -14.23 0.70 2.20
CA CYS A 376 -13.09 0.70 1.27
C CYS A 376 -13.19 1.79 0.18
N LEU A 377 -14.42 2.22 -0.17
CA LEU A 377 -14.68 3.23 -1.20
C LEU A 377 -14.84 4.61 -0.57
N ASP A 378 -13.72 5.26 -0.24
CA ASP A 378 -13.77 6.64 0.23
C ASP A 378 -14.06 7.61 -0.92
N LEU A 379 -15.29 8.14 -0.95
CA LEU A 379 -15.73 9.13 -1.93
C LEU A 379 -14.83 10.36 -1.95
N ALA A 380 -14.11 10.67 -0.86
CA ALA A 380 -13.17 11.79 -0.77
C ALA A 380 -12.00 11.69 -1.76
N VAL A 381 -11.63 10.47 -2.17
CA VAL A 381 -10.35 10.21 -2.84
C VAL A 381 -10.49 9.56 -4.22
N LEU A 382 -11.71 9.20 -4.63
CA LEU A 382 -11.99 8.69 -5.98
C LEU A 382 -11.75 9.77 -7.04
N ASN A 383 -11.03 9.43 -8.12
CA ASN A 383 -10.79 10.28 -9.29
C ASN A 383 -10.88 9.44 -10.58
N ASP A 384 -11.24 10.08 -11.70
CA ASP A 384 -11.20 9.60 -13.11
C ASP A 384 -11.73 8.17 -13.40
N GLY A 385 -12.91 8.07 -14.03
CA GLY A 385 -13.48 6.85 -14.63
C GLY A 385 -13.93 5.75 -13.64
N VAL A 386 -13.42 5.74 -12.40
CA VAL A 386 -13.87 4.80 -11.36
C VAL A 386 -15.33 5.06 -10.93
N PRO A 387 -15.79 6.30 -10.70
CA PRO A 387 -17.20 6.57 -10.38
C PRO A 387 -18.16 6.07 -11.47
N GLU A 388 -17.75 6.18 -12.74
CA GLU A 388 -18.50 5.63 -13.88
C GLU A 388 -18.63 4.11 -13.73
N THR A 389 -17.50 3.39 -13.54
CA THR A 389 -17.56 1.93 -13.35
C THR A 389 -18.40 1.50 -12.15
N ILE A 390 -18.39 2.25 -11.05
CA ILE A 390 -19.24 1.97 -9.88
C ILE A 390 -20.71 2.11 -10.27
N LEU A 391 -21.10 3.21 -10.90
CA LEU A 391 -22.49 3.46 -11.29
C LEU A 391 -23.01 2.45 -12.30
N SER A 392 -22.19 2.07 -13.29
CA SER A 392 -22.58 1.04 -14.27
C SER A 392 -22.83 -0.29 -13.58
N LEU A 393 -21.95 -0.72 -12.68
CA LEU A 393 -22.09 -1.99 -11.95
C LEU A 393 -23.26 -1.99 -10.97
N VAL A 394 -23.59 -0.84 -10.36
CA VAL A 394 -24.77 -0.72 -9.49
C VAL A 394 -26.06 -0.81 -10.30
N LEU A 395 -26.11 -0.24 -11.51
CA LEU A 395 -27.27 -0.39 -12.40
C LEU A 395 -27.41 -1.83 -12.90
N GLU A 396 -26.31 -2.50 -13.24
CA GLU A 396 -26.32 -3.95 -13.56
C GLU A 396 -26.81 -4.78 -12.38
N LEU A 397 -26.37 -4.45 -11.16
CA LEU A 397 -26.82 -5.11 -9.94
C LEU A 397 -28.33 -4.98 -9.73
N LEU A 398 -28.90 -3.80 -9.97
CA LEU A 398 -30.35 -3.57 -9.87
C LEU A 398 -31.12 -4.34 -10.94
N SER A 399 -30.57 -4.43 -12.15
CA SER A 399 -31.13 -5.25 -13.23
C SER A 399 -31.18 -6.74 -12.87
N GLU A 400 -30.25 -7.24 -12.06
CA GLU A 400 -30.25 -8.65 -11.62
C GLU A 400 -31.23 -8.93 -10.46
N ILE A 401 -31.39 -7.98 -9.53
CA ILE A 401 -32.12 -8.22 -8.28
C ILE A 401 -33.64 -8.00 -8.44
N ASN A 402 -34.07 -7.23 -9.44
CA ASN A 402 -35.46 -6.83 -9.74
C ASN A 402 -36.22 -6.12 -8.60
N ASP A 403 -35.65 -6.07 -7.40
CA ASP A 403 -36.24 -5.50 -6.19
C ASP A 403 -35.16 -4.74 -5.39
N ALA A 404 -35.21 -3.42 -5.48
CA ALA A 404 -34.24 -2.55 -4.83
C ALA A 404 -34.28 -2.61 -3.30
N GLU A 405 -35.37 -3.09 -2.68
CA GLU A 405 -35.52 -3.15 -1.22
C GLU A 405 -34.61 -4.20 -0.57
N LYS A 406 -34.06 -5.13 -1.36
CA LYS A 406 -33.12 -6.15 -0.88
C LYS A 406 -31.74 -5.60 -0.52
N ILE A 407 -31.36 -4.44 -1.07
CA ILE A 407 -30.08 -3.78 -0.76
C ILE A 407 -30.28 -2.77 0.39
N PRO A 408 -29.39 -2.75 1.41
CA PRO A 408 -29.47 -1.86 2.54
C PRO A 408 -29.49 -0.39 2.13
N ASN A 409 -30.39 0.37 2.76
CA ASN A 409 -30.50 1.82 2.56
C ASN A 409 -29.17 2.57 2.77
N ILE A 410 -28.26 2.05 3.60
CA ILE A 410 -26.94 2.64 3.85
C ILE A 410 -26.10 2.67 2.56
N PHE A 411 -26.19 1.62 1.73
CA PHE A 411 -25.51 1.56 0.44
C PHE A 411 -26.05 2.61 -0.53
N TYR A 412 -27.38 2.73 -0.66
CA TYR A 412 -27.97 3.76 -1.52
C TYR A 412 -27.69 5.19 -1.05
N LYS A 413 -27.57 5.44 0.26
CA LYS A 413 -27.09 6.74 0.78
C LYS A 413 -25.67 7.04 0.29
N HIS A 414 -24.80 6.04 0.28
CA HIS A 414 -23.43 6.18 -0.22
C HIS A 414 -23.39 6.41 -1.74
N ILE A 415 -24.20 5.68 -2.52
CA ILE A 415 -24.34 5.89 -3.97
C ILE A 415 -24.94 7.27 -4.28
N ARG A 416 -25.94 7.73 -3.52
CA ARG A 416 -26.47 9.10 -3.63
C ARG A 416 -25.37 10.14 -3.44
N ALA A 417 -24.53 9.99 -2.42
CA ALA A 417 -23.40 10.88 -2.18
C ALA A 417 -22.37 10.84 -3.32
N LEU A 418 -22.13 9.67 -3.93
CA LEU A 418 -21.28 9.51 -5.11
C LEU A 418 -21.85 10.27 -6.32
N ILE A 419 -23.15 10.16 -6.59
CA ILE A 419 -23.83 10.84 -7.69
C ILE A 419 -23.72 12.37 -7.55
N PHE A 420 -23.96 12.92 -6.36
CA PHE A 420 -23.81 14.36 -6.12
C PHE A 420 -22.38 14.86 -6.32
N ARG A 421 -21.38 14.04 -5.97
CA ARG A 421 -19.98 14.41 -6.13
C ARG A 421 -19.52 14.31 -7.59
N PHE A 422 -20.03 13.34 -8.35
CA PHE A 422 -19.65 13.09 -9.74
C PHE A 422 -20.86 13.16 -10.68
N PRO A 423 -21.45 14.36 -10.87
CA PRO A 423 -22.66 14.54 -11.69
C PRO A 423 -22.45 14.13 -13.15
N ASN A 424 -21.29 14.44 -13.73
CA ASN A 424 -20.98 14.14 -15.13
C ASN A 424 -20.90 12.61 -15.40
N ALA A 425 -20.37 11.85 -14.44
CA ALA A 425 -20.31 10.39 -14.51
C ALA A 425 -21.73 9.79 -14.48
N PHE A 426 -22.60 10.35 -13.63
CA PHE A 426 -24.00 9.97 -13.55
C PHE A 426 -24.80 10.35 -14.80
N GLU A 427 -24.55 11.52 -15.39
CA GLU A 427 -25.20 11.93 -16.63
C GLU A 427 -24.85 11.00 -17.79
N THR A 428 -23.55 10.69 -17.94
CA THR A 428 -23.04 9.81 -19.01
C THR A 428 -23.72 8.44 -18.94
N ILE A 429 -23.61 7.77 -17.78
CA ILE A 429 -24.17 6.41 -17.61
C ILE A 429 -25.70 6.44 -17.52
N GLY A 430 -26.26 7.45 -16.90
CA GLY A 430 -27.71 7.65 -16.83
C GLY A 430 -28.32 7.77 -18.22
N SER A 431 -27.66 8.49 -19.15
CA SER A 431 -28.12 8.59 -20.54
C SER A 431 -28.04 7.25 -21.28
N GLU A 432 -27.01 6.44 -21.03
CA GLU A 432 -26.87 5.09 -21.59
C GLU A 432 -27.97 4.15 -21.07
N TRP A 433 -28.24 4.18 -19.76
CA TRP A 433 -29.22 3.30 -19.13
C TRP A 433 -30.67 3.74 -19.32
N LYS A 434 -30.95 5.03 -19.53
CA LYS A 434 -32.28 5.48 -19.99
C LYS A 434 -32.66 4.84 -21.33
N ILE A 435 -31.68 4.62 -22.21
CA ILE A 435 -31.88 3.97 -23.51
C ILE A 435 -31.96 2.46 -23.35
N ARG A 436 -31.14 1.88 -22.46
CA ARG A 436 -31.05 0.42 -22.27
C ARG A 436 -32.21 -0.16 -21.47
N ASP A 437 -32.54 0.44 -20.33
CA ASP A 437 -33.60 0.01 -19.41
C ASP A 437 -34.05 1.16 -18.49
N GLU A 438 -35.08 1.88 -18.93
CA GLU A 438 -35.68 3.00 -18.18
C GLU A 438 -36.25 2.57 -16.81
N GLY A 439 -36.70 1.31 -16.70
CA GLY A 439 -37.22 0.73 -15.47
C GLY A 439 -36.16 0.68 -14.37
N VAL A 440 -34.99 0.15 -14.69
CA VAL A 440 -33.84 0.05 -13.76
C VAL A 440 -33.32 1.44 -13.37
N TYR A 441 -33.24 2.37 -14.33
CA TYR A 441 -32.86 3.76 -14.05
C TYR A 441 -33.83 4.42 -13.06
N SER A 442 -35.15 4.26 -13.26
CA SER A 442 -36.17 4.77 -12.34
C SER A 442 -36.10 4.11 -10.96
N MET A 443 -35.72 2.83 -10.91
CA MET A 443 -35.56 2.08 -9.67
C MET A 443 -34.38 2.60 -8.85
N LEU A 444 -33.23 2.90 -9.47
CA LEU A 444 -32.10 3.55 -8.82
C LEU A 444 -32.50 4.90 -8.21
N LEU A 445 -33.23 5.72 -8.97
CA LEU A 445 -33.67 7.04 -8.52
C LEU A 445 -34.60 6.96 -7.31
N LYS A 446 -35.54 6.01 -7.32
CA LYS A 446 -36.44 5.72 -6.18
C LYS A 446 -35.66 5.22 -4.97
N ALA A 447 -34.75 4.26 -5.15
CA ALA A 447 -33.94 3.69 -4.08
C ALA A 447 -33.00 4.71 -3.42
N CYS A 448 -32.42 5.61 -4.22
CA CYS A 448 -31.59 6.73 -3.75
C CYS A 448 -32.42 7.93 -3.26
N LYS A 449 -33.76 7.84 -3.24
CA LYS A 449 -34.71 8.87 -2.79
C LYS A 449 -34.48 10.24 -3.43
N PHE A 450 -34.19 10.29 -4.73
CA PHE A 450 -34.09 11.57 -5.46
C PHE A 450 -35.47 12.22 -5.62
N LYS A 451 -35.55 13.53 -5.35
CA LYS A 451 -36.76 14.31 -5.64
C LYS A 451 -36.74 14.75 -7.11
N GLN A 452 -37.91 14.90 -7.74
CA GLN A 452 -38.03 15.21 -9.19
C GLN A 452 -37.22 16.46 -9.63
N HIS A 453 -37.15 17.49 -8.79
CA HIS A 453 -36.38 18.71 -9.06
C HIS A 453 -34.86 18.53 -8.99
N GLU A 454 -34.36 17.54 -8.25
CA GLU A 454 -32.92 17.22 -8.20
C GLU A 454 -32.47 16.53 -9.49
N ILE A 455 -33.39 15.85 -10.19
CA ILE A 455 -33.11 15.15 -11.46
C ILE A 455 -33.01 16.15 -12.63
N GLU A 456 -33.85 17.19 -12.63
CA GLU A 456 -33.87 18.24 -13.65
C GLU A 456 -32.58 19.09 -13.65
N THR A 457 -31.90 19.23 -12.51
CA THR A 457 -30.59 19.89 -12.43
C THR A 457 -29.48 19.17 -13.21
N PHE A 458 -29.66 17.87 -13.51
CA PHE A 458 -28.70 17.09 -14.31
C PHE A 458 -29.02 17.11 -15.82
N GLU A 459 -30.17 17.64 -16.27
CA GLU A 459 -30.64 17.50 -17.67
C GLU A 459 -30.55 18.77 -18.55
N VAL A 460 -29.90 19.86 -18.14
CA VAL A 460 -29.94 21.13 -18.90
C VAL A 460 -28.55 21.63 -19.32
N VAL A 461 -28.14 21.38 -20.58
CA VAL A 461 -28.12 22.34 -21.72
C VAL A 461 -27.61 21.59 -22.98
N THR A 462 -28.53 21.07 -23.82
CA THR A 462 -28.21 20.83 -25.23
C THR A 462 -28.34 22.14 -26.00
N LEU A 463 -27.27 22.94 -26.03
CA LEU A 463 -27.19 24.08 -26.95
C LEU A 463 -27.16 23.55 -28.39
N LYS A 464 -28.32 23.60 -29.08
CA LYS A 464 -28.45 23.44 -30.53
C LYS A 464 -27.34 24.27 -31.20
N LYS A 465 -26.35 23.59 -31.80
CA LYS A 465 -25.33 24.24 -32.63
C LYS A 465 -26.04 25.06 -33.71
N LYS A 466 -25.93 26.39 -33.63
CA LYS A 466 -26.34 27.29 -34.72
C LYS A 466 -25.64 26.82 -36.00
N LYS A 467 -26.45 26.53 -37.03
CA LYS A 467 -26.02 26.20 -38.40
C LYS A 467 -24.91 27.17 -38.84
N ARG A 468 -23.67 26.67 -38.98
CA ARG A 468 -22.62 27.40 -39.69
C ARG A 468 -23.01 27.48 -41.17
N ARG A 469 -23.16 28.70 -41.68
CA ARG A 469 -23.33 29.00 -43.11
C ARG A 469 -22.20 28.35 -43.90
N ARG A 470 -22.55 27.47 -44.84
CA ARG A 470 -21.67 26.99 -45.91
C ARG A 470 -21.26 28.20 -46.76
N ARG A 471 -19.96 28.49 -46.88
CA ARG A 471 -19.43 29.29 -47.99
C ARG A 471 -18.87 28.33 -49.02
N TYR A 472 -19.46 28.41 -50.21
CA TYR A 472 -19.00 27.80 -51.45
C TYR A 472 -17.54 28.17 -51.72
N SER A 473 -16.69 27.18 -52.00
CA SER A 473 -15.41 27.41 -52.67
C SER A 473 -15.50 26.81 -54.07
N SER A 474 -15.59 27.67 -55.08
CA SER A 474 -15.50 27.30 -56.48
C SER A 474 -14.04 27.02 -56.85
N THR A 475 -13.83 25.86 -57.46
CA THR A 475 -12.66 25.43 -58.20
C THR A 475 -12.32 26.40 -59.33
N LYS A 476 -11.05 26.79 -59.46
CA LYS A 476 -10.40 26.95 -60.77
C LYS A 476 -8.87 26.93 -60.66
N SER A 477 -8.32 26.19 -61.62
CA SER A 477 -6.94 25.81 -61.92
C SER A 477 -6.04 26.96 -62.41
N SER A 478 -4.73 26.89 -62.12
CA SER A 478 -3.66 27.04 -63.12
C SER A 478 -2.28 26.71 -62.54
N ALA A 479 -1.50 25.94 -63.29
CA ALA A 479 -0.08 25.70 -63.10
C ALA A 479 0.76 26.67 -63.95
N GLY A 480 2.03 26.90 -63.60
CA GLY A 480 3.07 27.39 -64.52
C GLY A 480 3.95 28.54 -64.02
N GLU A 481 5.19 28.18 -63.64
CA GLU A 481 6.52 28.82 -63.89
C GLU A 481 6.79 30.34 -63.72
N GLY A 482 7.99 30.65 -63.20
CA GLY A 482 8.70 31.92 -63.49
C GLY A 482 9.49 32.53 -62.32
N GLU A 483 10.82 32.63 -62.46
CA GLU A 483 11.81 33.22 -61.55
C GLU A 483 11.67 34.75 -61.32
N ASN A 484 12.04 35.22 -60.12
CA ASN A 484 12.96 36.35 -59.81
C ASN A 484 12.69 37.01 -58.44
N GLN A 485 13.75 37.19 -57.65
CA GLN A 485 13.86 38.08 -56.48
C GLN A 485 14.14 39.54 -56.95
N PRO A 486 14.10 40.64 -56.12
CA PRO A 486 14.35 40.68 -54.66
C PRO A 486 13.48 41.61 -53.76
N SER A 487 13.56 41.32 -52.45
CA SER A 487 13.47 42.16 -51.23
C SER A 487 12.46 43.31 -51.13
N PHE A 488 11.64 43.33 -50.06
CA PHE A 488 11.57 44.42 -49.07
C PHE A 488 10.92 43.94 -47.76
N ASP A 489 11.59 44.21 -46.64
CA ASP A 489 11.19 43.95 -45.25
C ASP A 489 9.92 44.71 -44.84
N ILE A 490 8.90 43.98 -44.38
CA ILE A 490 7.96 44.49 -43.38
C ILE A 490 7.69 43.37 -42.37
N SER A 491 8.29 43.53 -41.19
CA SER A 491 8.08 42.75 -39.99
C SER A 491 6.65 42.92 -39.45
N ILE A 492 5.83 41.86 -39.55
CA ILE A 492 4.56 41.70 -38.81
C ILE A 492 4.73 40.51 -37.84
N PRO A 493 4.35 40.62 -36.55
CA PRO A 493 4.64 39.59 -35.55
C PRO A 493 3.93 38.28 -35.88
N ALA A 494 4.68 37.19 -35.85
CA ALA A 494 4.15 35.84 -36.00
C ALA A 494 3.05 35.57 -34.97
N LEU A 495 1.81 35.40 -35.45
CA LEU A 495 0.74 34.74 -34.71
C LEU A 495 1.26 33.38 -34.24
N LYS A 496 1.62 33.27 -32.96
CA LYS A 496 1.87 31.98 -32.32
C LYS A 496 0.59 31.14 -32.49
N ARG A 497 0.63 30.17 -33.40
CA ARG A 497 -0.33 29.07 -33.43
C ARG A 497 -0.24 28.39 -32.07
N LYS A 498 -1.25 28.57 -31.22
CA LYS A 498 -1.41 27.79 -29.98
C LYS A 498 -1.25 26.32 -30.30
N ARG A 499 -0.40 25.63 -29.53
CA ARG A 499 -0.21 24.17 -29.68
C ARG A 499 -1.55 23.48 -29.46
N SER A 500 -1.76 22.38 -30.16
CA SER A 500 -2.93 21.51 -30.02
C SER A 500 -3.18 21.07 -28.56
N GLU A 501 -2.15 21.09 -27.71
CA GLU A 501 -2.22 20.84 -26.27
C GLU A 501 -2.81 22.02 -25.48
N GLU A 502 -2.49 23.27 -25.81
CA GLU A 502 -3.11 24.45 -25.16
C GLU A 502 -4.58 24.59 -25.53
N ILE A 503 -4.96 24.20 -26.76
CA ILE A 503 -6.36 24.17 -27.19
C ILE A 503 -7.12 23.06 -26.45
N LYS A 504 -6.48 21.91 -26.19
CA LYS A 504 -7.06 20.84 -25.37
C LYS A 504 -7.16 21.24 -23.90
N GLN A 505 -6.18 21.96 -23.36
CA GLN A 505 -6.19 22.47 -21.99
C GLN A 505 -7.25 23.57 -21.80
N ASP A 506 -7.38 24.50 -22.74
CA ASP A 506 -8.42 25.53 -22.74
C ASP A 506 -9.83 24.92 -22.92
N GLN A 507 -9.97 23.85 -23.71
CA GLN A 507 -11.21 23.07 -23.79
C GLN A 507 -11.50 22.30 -22.50
N LEU A 508 -10.47 21.75 -21.83
CA LEU A 508 -10.61 21.06 -20.54
C LEU A 508 -10.99 22.03 -19.41
N ASN A 509 -10.46 23.26 -19.45
CA ASN A 509 -10.80 24.32 -18.49
C ASN A 509 -12.22 24.86 -18.71
N SER A 510 -12.73 24.88 -19.96
CA SER A 510 -14.13 25.25 -20.25
C SER A 510 -15.17 24.22 -19.78
N VAL A 511 -14.74 22.98 -19.48
CA VAL A 511 -15.58 21.88 -19.00
C VAL A 511 -15.59 21.78 -17.46
N ARG A 512 -14.77 22.58 -16.77
CA ARG A 512 -14.67 22.62 -15.29
C ARG A 512 -15.38 23.83 -14.65
N GLU A 513 -16.41 24.38 -15.27
CA GLU A 513 -17.31 25.28 -14.53
C GLU A 513 -18.30 24.42 -13.72
N PRO A 514 -18.35 24.51 -12.38
CA PRO A 514 -19.42 23.88 -11.62
C PRO A 514 -20.77 24.49 -12.04
N PHE A 515 -21.79 23.64 -12.17
CA PHE A 515 -23.16 24.06 -12.48
C PHE A 515 -23.60 25.20 -11.55
N LYS A 516 -24.09 26.30 -12.13
CA LYS A 516 -24.66 27.43 -11.38
C LYS A 516 -26.03 27.03 -10.84
N ILE A 517 -26.05 26.54 -9.60
CA ILE A 517 -27.26 26.62 -8.77
C ILE A 517 -27.61 28.12 -8.68
N THR A 518 -28.88 28.49 -8.84
CA THR A 518 -29.30 29.90 -8.70
C THR A 518 -30.15 30.02 -7.45
N PHE A 519 -29.68 30.77 -6.46
CA PHE A 519 -30.42 31.01 -5.23
C PHE A 519 -31.62 31.92 -5.53
N LYS A 520 -32.85 31.42 -5.32
CA LYS A 520 -34.09 32.17 -5.64
C LYS A 520 -34.65 32.91 -4.41
N GLY A 521 -34.33 34.20 -4.29
CA GLY A 521 -34.87 35.11 -3.28
C GLY A 521 -33.78 35.98 -2.66
N ASP A 522 -34.15 36.87 -1.73
CA ASP A 522 -33.16 37.69 -1.01
C ASP A 522 -32.34 36.80 -0.06
N PRO A 523 -31.00 36.71 -0.23
CA PRO A 523 -30.15 35.90 0.64
C PRO A 523 -30.22 36.30 2.12
N LEU A 524 -30.50 37.55 2.44
CA LEU A 524 -30.63 38.02 3.83
C LEU A 524 -31.81 37.38 4.58
N GLU A 525 -32.91 37.09 3.88
CA GLU A 525 -34.13 36.55 4.50
C GLU A 525 -34.15 35.02 4.49
N LYS A 526 -33.79 34.42 3.36
CA LYS A 526 -34.00 32.98 3.14
C LYS A 526 -32.85 32.10 3.58
N LEU A 527 -31.63 32.64 3.70
CA LEU A 527 -30.44 31.81 3.91
C LEU A 527 -30.43 31.15 5.29
N ILE A 528 -30.90 31.87 6.32
CA ILE A 528 -31.05 31.33 7.67
C ILE A 528 -32.08 30.20 7.70
N ASP A 529 -33.19 30.34 6.98
CA ASP A 529 -34.22 29.31 6.89
C ASP A 529 -33.75 28.10 6.07
N THR A 530 -32.95 28.30 5.01
CA THR A 530 -32.35 27.20 4.24
C THR A 530 -31.30 26.43 5.03
N ILE A 531 -30.53 27.09 5.90
CA ILE A 531 -29.59 26.41 6.80
C ILE A 531 -30.37 25.59 7.84
N LYS A 532 -31.42 26.16 8.44
CA LYS A 532 -32.30 25.43 9.37
C LYS A 532 -33.01 24.24 8.71
N ALA A 533 -33.21 24.27 7.39
CA ALA A 533 -33.80 23.18 6.62
C ALA A 533 -32.80 22.09 6.18
N GLU A 534 -31.52 22.20 6.56
CA GLU A 534 -30.41 21.27 6.23
C GLU A 534 -30.09 21.14 4.72
N ASP A 535 -30.48 22.11 3.89
CA ASP A 535 -30.20 22.12 2.44
C ASP A 535 -28.85 22.82 2.11
N TRP A 536 -27.75 22.11 2.39
CA TRP A 536 -26.39 22.67 2.41
C TRP A 536 -25.85 23.18 1.06
N SER A 537 -26.24 22.56 -0.05
CA SER A 537 -25.80 22.98 -1.40
C SER A 537 -26.44 24.30 -1.83
N LEU A 538 -27.69 24.55 -1.42
CA LEU A 538 -28.38 25.82 -1.62
C LEU A 538 -27.83 26.90 -0.69
N ALA A 539 -27.46 26.54 0.55
CA ALA A 539 -26.84 27.46 1.49
C ALA A 539 -25.47 27.96 1.00
N GLU A 540 -24.60 27.08 0.49
CA GLU A 540 -23.30 27.49 -0.07
C GLU A 540 -23.45 28.45 -1.27
N GLU A 541 -24.43 28.23 -2.13
CA GLU A 541 -24.68 29.13 -3.27
C GLU A 541 -25.34 30.45 -2.84
N GLY A 542 -26.25 30.40 -1.85
CA GLY A 542 -26.79 31.59 -1.22
C GLY A 542 -25.70 32.46 -0.58
N LEU A 543 -24.70 31.82 0.06
CA LEU A 543 -23.54 32.51 0.63
C LEU A 543 -22.66 33.14 -0.46
N LYS A 544 -22.52 32.49 -1.62
CA LYS A 544 -21.82 33.06 -2.79
C LYS A 544 -22.59 34.19 -3.47
N GLU A 545 -23.92 34.16 -3.49
CA GLU A 545 -24.74 35.28 -3.98
C GLU A 545 -24.61 36.51 -3.07
N LEU A 546 -24.53 36.29 -1.75
CA LEU A 546 -24.37 37.34 -0.73
C LEU A 546 -23.06 38.11 -0.88
N THR A 547 -21.99 37.45 -1.35
CA THR A 547 -20.68 38.08 -1.56
C THR A 547 -20.51 38.73 -2.94
N LYS A 548 -21.52 38.67 -3.83
CA LYS A 548 -21.39 39.28 -5.16
C LYS A 548 -21.34 40.81 -5.09
N PRO A 549 -20.44 41.46 -5.84
CA PRO A 549 -20.33 42.92 -5.84
C PRO A 549 -21.58 43.63 -6.40
N SER A 550 -22.41 42.94 -7.18
CA SER A 550 -23.71 43.47 -7.64
C SER A 550 -24.74 43.57 -6.50
N TYR A 551 -24.67 42.69 -5.52
CA TYR A 551 -25.56 42.67 -4.36
C TYR A 551 -25.13 43.69 -3.29
N LEU A 552 -23.83 43.87 -3.11
CA LEU A 552 -23.24 44.76 -2.10
C LEU A 552 -23.30 46.26 -2.45
N LYS A 553 -23.47 46.63 -3.74
CA LYS A 553 -23.41 48.02 -4.21
C LYS A 553 -24.48 48.96 -3.61
N ASN A 554 -25.60 48.42 -3.13
CA ASN A 554 -26.77 49.19 -2.70
C ASN A 554 -27.17 48.92 -1.22
N ARG A 555 -26.28 48.34 -0.40
CA ARG A 555 -26.58 47.93 0.98
C ARG A 555 -25.65 48.61 1.99
N VAL A 556 -26.17 49.00 3.14
CA VAL A 556 -25.38 49.63 4.23
C VAL A 556 -24.99 48.57 5.28
N ALA A 557 -23.85 48.72 5.95
CA ALA A 557 -23.35 47.80 6.98
C ALA A 557 -24.40 47.47 8.07
N SER A 558 -25.24 48.44 8.44
CA SER A 558 -26.33 48.30 9.42
C SER A 558 -27.39 47.27 9.02
N GLU A 559 -27.57 46.97 7.73
CA GLU A 559 -28.53 45.96 7.26
C GLU A 559 -28.06 44.52 7.52
N PHE A 560 -26.75 44.32 7.72
CA PHE A 560 -26.16 42.99 7.90
C PHE A 560 -25.99 42.59 9.37
N GLU A 561 -26.12 43.51 10.33
CA GLU A 561 -25.81 43.25 11.74
C GLU A 561 -26.64 42.11 12.36
N SER A 562 -27.97 42.11 12.11
CA SER A 562 -28.85 41.04 12.59
C SER A 562 -28.61 39.71 11.87
N PHE A 563 -28.10 39.74 10.65
CA PHE A 563 -27.75 38.54 9.90
C PHE A 563 -26.41 37.97 10.40
N PHE A 564 -25.42 38.84 10.63
CA PHE A 564 -24.11 38.50 11.21
C PHE A 564 -24.25 37.78 12.55
N SER A 565 -25.03 38.33 13.48
CA SER A 565 -25.19 37.74 14.83
C SER A 565 -25.80 36.33 14.76
N LYS A 566 -26.84 36.15 13.94
CA LYS A 566 -27.49 34.84 13.73
C LYS A 566 -26.57 33.84 13.03
N MET A 567 -25.80 34.27 12.03
CA MET A 567 -24.87 33.41 11.29
C MET A 567 -23.66 33.00 12.14
N VAL A 568 -23.17 33.87 13.02
CA VAL A 568 -22.13 33.52 14.00
C VAL A 568 -22.66 32.47 14.98
N ALA A 569 -23.88 32.62 15.49
CA ALA A 569 -24.49 31.60 16.35
C ALA A 569 -24.63 30.23 15.66
N ILE A 570 -25.05 30.21 14.39
CA ILE A 570 -25.14 29.00 13.57
C ILE A 570 -23.75 28.37 13.34
N ALA A 571 -22.75 29.18 13.00
CA ALA A 571 -21.38 28.71 12.77
C ALA A 571 -20.73 28.07 14.00
N LEU A 572 -21.19 28.42 15.21
CA LEU A 572 -20.73 27.87 16.47
C LEU A 572 -21.47 26.58 16.87
N ALA A 573 -22.69 26.37 16.36
CA ALA A 573 -23.49 25.18 16.61
C ALA A 573 -23.19 24.01 15.64
N GLU A 574 -22.65 24.29 14.45
CA GLU A 574 -22.49 23.32 13.36
C GLU A 574 -21.02 22.98 13.00
N GLY A 575 -20.82 21.86 12.30
CA GLY A 575 -19.49 21.25 12.05
C GLY A 575 -18.49 22.06 11.20
N ALA A 576 -17.21 21.62 11.22
CA ALA A 576 -16.05 22.38 10.72
C ALA A 576 -16.10 22.85 9.26
N ARG A 577 -16.83 22.17 8.37
CA ARG A 577 -16.89 22.50 6.93
C ARG A 577 -17.72 23.75 6.65
N LEU A 578 -18.88 23.90 7.31
CA LEU A 578 -19.74 25.08 7.13
C LEU A 578 -19.17 26.29 7.86
N LYS A 579 -18.52 26.07 9.01
CA LYS A 579 -17.82 27.11 9.77
C LYS A 579 -16.84 27.92 8.91
N MET A 580 -16.11 27.25 8.00
CA MET A 580 -15.19 27.91 7.07
C MET A 580 -15.90 28.64 5.92
N ALA A 581 -16.96 28.05 5.35
CA ALA A 581 -17.74 28.68 4.28
C ALA A 581 -18.47 29.95 4.77
N ILE A 582 -19.07 29.89 5.96
CA ILE A 582 -19.71 31.02 6.64
C ILE A 582 -18.67 32.09 6.97
N LYS A 583 -17.51 31.72 7.56
CA LYS A 583 -16.43 32.67 7.84
C LYS A 583 -15.96 33.40 6.58
N ASN A 584 -15.76 32.68 5.48
CA ASN A 584 -15.34 33.26 4.21
C ASN A 584 -16.39 34.22 3.64
N ALA A 585 -17.68 33.86 3.71
CA ALA A 585 -18.76 34.72 3.24
C ALA A 585 -18.89 35.98 4.11
N LEU A 586 -18.92 35.84 5.42
CA LEU A 586 -19.04 36.95 6.37
C LEU A 586 -17.83 37.90 6.32
N SER A 587 -16.61 37.40 6.06
CA SER A 587 -15.41 38.25 5.93
C SER A 587 -15.47 39.23 4.73
N GLN A 588 -16.36 38.98 3.77
CA GLN A 588 -16.51 39.81 2.57
C GLN A 588 -17.66 40.82 2.68
N LEU A 589 -18.44 40.77 3.77
CA LEU A 589 -19.57 41.68 4.00
C LEU A 589 -19.12 42.94 4.75
N PRO A 590 -19.75 44.10 4.46
CA PRO A 590 -19.47 45.35 5.15
C PRO A 590 -19.82 45.23 6.64
N LEU A 591 -18.84 45.56 7.50
CA LEU A 591 -18.95 45.47 8.94
C LEU A 591 -18.62 46.81 9.59
N ASP A 592 -19.51 47.31 10.44
CA ASP A 592 -19.25 48.52 11.23
C ASP A 592 -18.32 48.21 12.43
N ALA A 593 -17.42 49.13 12.75
CA ALA A 593 -16.45 48.98 13.82
C ALA A 593 -17.11 49.00 15.21
N ASP A 594 -18.17 49.78 15.40
CA ASP A 594 -18.95 49.79 16.64
C ASP A 594 -19.73 48.47 16.83
N PHE A 595 -20.20 47.86 15.74
CA PHE A 595 -20.82 46.54 15.77
C PHE A 595 -19.78 45.43 16.05
N ALA A 596 -18.60 45.47 15.42
CA ALA A 596 -17.51 44.53 15.70
C ALA A 596 -17.08 44.56 17.19
N LEU A 597 -17.07 45.75 17.80
CA LEU A 597 -16.84 45.91 19.24
C LEU A 597 -17.90 45.23 20.09
N SER A 598 -19.18 45.30 19.69
CA SER A 598 -20.27 44.64 20.42
C SER A 598 -20.16 43.11 20.39
N LEU A 599 -19.63 42.53 19.31
CA LEU A 599 -19.39 41.08 19.18
C LEU A 599 -18.18 40.58 19.98
N LEU A 600 -17.26 41.44 20.41
CA LEU A 600 -16.10 41.06 21.22
C LEU A 600 -16.35 41.15 22.73
N LYS A 601 -17.50 41.67 23.16
CA LYS A 601 -17.87 41.82 24.58
C LYS A 601 -18.85 40.72 25.03
N PRO A 602 -18.81 40.33 26.32
CA PRO A 602 -19.84 39.49 26.89
C PRO A 602 -21.19 40.20 26.83
N HIS A 603 -22.28 39.44 26.79
CA HIS A 603 -23.61 40.03 26.87
C HIS A 603 -23.80 40.68 28.25
N THR A 604 -23.97 42.01 28.30
CA THR A 604 -24.24 42.74 29.55
C THR A 604 -25.60 43.41 29.47
N GLU A 605 -26.53 43.05 30.36
CA GLU A 605 -27.77 43.81 30.58
C GLU A 605 -27.41 45.18 31.19
N SER A 606 -27.36 46.24 30.37
CA SER A 606 -27.19 47.60 30.89
C SER A 606 -28.53 48.32 31.00
N ASN A 607 -29.03 48.39 32.24
CA ASN A 607 -30.01 49.39 32.70
C ASN A 607 -29.42 50.81 32.56
N ASN A 608 -29.53 51.45 31.39
CA ASN A 608 -29.44 52.92 31.29
C ASN A 608 -30.03 53.44 29.98
N ALA A 609 -31.28 53.89 30.08
CA ALA A 609 -31.98 54.62 29.03
C ALA A 609 -31.42 56.04 28.93
N ARG A 610 -30.50 56.31 27.99
CA ARG A 610 -30.42 57.54 27.17
C ARG A 610 -29.12 57.58 26.36
N ARG A 611 -29.29 57.78 25.03
CA ARG A 611 -28.30 58.16 24.00
C ARG A 611 -27.51 57.01 23.34
N ASN A 612 -28.13 56.34 22.37
CA ASN A 612 -27.84 56.47 20.93
C ASN A 612 -28.61 55.39 20.18
N ARG A 613 -29.39 55.79 19.17
CA ARG A 613 -30.15 54.87 18.31
C ARG A 613 -29.13 54.10 17.46
N GLY A 614 -29.01 52.78 17.69
CA GLY A 614 -28.19 51.91 16.83
C GLY A 614 -27.47 50.73 17.49
N ILE A 615 -27.73 50.37 18.75
CA ILE A 615 -27.13 49.17 19.35
C ILE A 615 -28.25 48.14 19.55
N CYS A 616 -28.38 47.22 18.59
CA CYS A 616 -29.34 46.11 18.67
C CYS A 616 -28.95 45.14 19.80
N HIS A 617 -29.90 44.87 20.70
CA HIS A 617 -29.85 43.79 21.67
C HIS A 617 -29.87 42.44 20.95
N TRP A 618 -28.88 41.57 21.19
CA TRP A 618 -28.78 40.28 20.49
C TRP A 618 -29.21 39.12 21.40
N SER A 619 -30.48 38.73 21.31
CA SER A 619 -31.07 37.66 22.12
C SER A 619 -30.48 36.26 21.89
N CYS A 620 -29.70 36.07 20.84
CA CYS A 620 -29.04 34.79 20.53
C CYS A 620 -27.83 34.47 21.41
N PHE A 621 -27.33 35.43 22.20
CA PHE A 621 -26.19 35.25 23.12
C PHE A 621 -26.56 35.49 24.60
N GLU A 622 -27.86 35.55 24.94
CA GLU A 622 -28.34 35.80 26.31
C GLU A 622 -27.94 34.70 27.32
N ASN A 623 -27.81 33.44 26.87
CA ASN A 623 -27.53 32.27 27.72
C ASN A 623 -26.10 31.71 27.54
N GLU A 624 -25.13 32.57 27.20
CA GLU A 624 -23.76 32.16 26.90
C GLU A 624 -22.93 31.95 28.19
N ASP A 625 -22.30 30.77 28.34
CA ASP A 625 -21.34 30.47 29.41
C ASP A 625 -19.92 30.95 29.05
N VAL A 626 -19.03 31.08 30.03
CA VAL A 626 -17.67 31.62 29.85
C VAL A 626 -16.90 30.88 28.75
N GLU A 627 -16.99 29.55 28.70
CA GLU A 627 -16.34 28.75 27.65
C GLU A 627 -16.92 29.01 26.25
N LYS A 628 -18.25 29.18 26.14
CA LYS A 628 -18.92 29.46 24.86
C LYS A 628 -18.58 30.87 24.37
N PHE A 629 -18.47 31.82 25.29
CA PHE A 629 -18.03 33.18 25.03
C PHE A 629 -16.62 33.21 24.45
N GLU A 630 -15.67 32.48 25.02
CA GLU A 630 -14.30 32.43 24.50
C GLU A 630 -14.23 31.79 23.10
N ILE A 631 -15.02 30.75 22.84
CA ILE A 631 -15.11 30.13 21.51
C ILE A 631 -15.69 31.13 20.49
N ARG A 632 -16.71 31.90 20.87
CA ARG A 632 -17.26 32.97 20.04
C ARG A 632 -16.24 34.07 19.82
N ARG A 633 -15.55 34.52 20.87
CA ARG A 633 -14.52 35.58 20.85
C ARG A 633 -13.40 35.21 19.87
N LEU A 634 -12.89 33.98 19.94
CA LEU A 634 -11.89 33.45 19.01
C LEU A 634 -12.40 33.43 17.56
N PHE A 635 -13.61 32.94 17.32
CA PHE A 635 -14.18 32.90 15.96
C PHE A 635 -14.39 34.30 15.37
N VAL A 636 -14.84 35.26 16.18
CA VAL A 636 -15.02 36.66 15.76
C VAL A 636 -13.65 37.31 15.47
N LEU A 637 -12.63 37.11 16.31
CA LEU A 637 -11.27 37.61 16.04
C LEU A 637 -10.70 37.05 14.73
N GLU A 638 -10.86 35.75 14.51
CA GLU A 638 -10.49 35.09 13.27
C GLU A 638 -11.21 35.65 12.04
N LEU A 639 -12.46 36.06 12.19
CA LEU A 639 -13.25 36.68 11.12
C LEU A 639 -12.80 38.11 10.84
N LEU A 640 -12.52 38.90 11.88
CA LEU A 640 -12.03 40.27 11.76
C LEU A 640 -10.66 40.34 11.09
N LEU A 641 -9.77 39.37 11.34
CA LEU A 641 -8.45 39.28 10.68
C LEU A 641 -8.54 39.15 9.16
N VAL A 642 -9.59 38.50 8.65
CA VAL A 642 -9.78 38.25 7.22
C VAL A 642 -10.67 39.32 6.56
N ASN A 643 -11.41 40.09 7.35
CA ASN A 643 -12.36 41.08 6.84
C ASN A 643 -11.64 42.29 6.21
N ARG A 644 -11.90 42.52 4.92
CA ARG A 644 -11.28 43.61 4.13
C ARG A 644 -12.08 44.92 4.17
N THR A 645 -13.26 44.93 4.76
CA THR A 645 -14.20 46.06 4.76
C THR A 645 -14.21 46.85 6.07
N LEU A 646 -13.60 46.30 7.13
CA LEU A 646 -13.57 46.90 8.46
C LEU A 646 -12.72 48.18 8.44
N GLN A 647 -13.30 49.30 8.87
CA GLN A 647 -12.58 50.54 9.04
C GLN A 647 -11.88 50.61 10.41
N ALA A 648 -10.69 51.22 10.44
CA ALA A 648 -9.93 51.43 11.65
C ALA A 648 -10.70 52.31 12.66
N SER A 649 -10.92 51.81 13.88
CA SER A 649 -11.53 52.54 14.98
C SER A 649 -10.64 52.51 16.21
N SER A 650 -10.39 53.68 16.84
CA SER A 650 -9.56 53.80 18.04
C SER A 650 -10.09 52.98 19.22
N ARG A 651 -11.42 52.83 19.32
CA ARG A 651 -12.08 52.01 20.34
C ARG A 651 -11.86 50.51 20.11
N LEU A 652 -11.91 50.07 18.84
CA LEU A 652 -11.65 48.68 18.45
C LEU A 652 -10.20 48.30 18.71
N PHE A 653 -9.24 49.18 18.39
CA PHE A 653 -7.84 48.97 18.71
C PHE A 653 -7.58 48.83 20.21
N HIS A 654 -8.19 49.69 21.04
CA HIS A 654 -8.06 49.57 22.50
C HIS A 654 -8.62 48.25 23.01
N GLN A 655 -9.78 47.80 22.51
CA GLN A 655 -10.36 46.53 22.94
C GLN A 655 -9.50 45.33 22.52
N LEU A 656 -8.95 45.34 21.30
CA LEU A 656 -8.02 44.29 20.83
C LEU A 656 -6.72 44.27 21.65
N TYR A 657 -6.23 45.44 22.08
CA TYR A 657 -5.06 45.54 22.95
C TYR A 657 -5.33 44.95 24.35
N GLU A 658 -6.48 45.21 24.94
CA GLU A 658 -6.87 44.59 26.22
C GLU A 658 -7.01 43.06 26.09
N ILE A 659 -7.63 42.56 25.02
CA ILE A 659 -7.75 41.11 24.76
C ILE A 659 -6.38 40.44 24.58
N LEU A 660 -5.38 41.12 24.02
CA LEU A 660 -4.01 40.61 23.88
C LEU A 660 -3.21 40.61 25.19
N LYS A 661 -3.65 41.40 26.18
CA LYS A 661 -2.99 41.55 27.47
C LYS A 661 -3.51 40.56 28.51
N GLU A 662 -4.79 40.19 28.41
CA GLU A 662 -5.42 39.03 29.08
C GLU A 662 -4.82 37.72 28.57
#